data_AF-A0A2L2XLI0-F1
#
_entry.id   AF-A0A2L2XLI0-F1
#
_cell.length_a   1.000
_cell.length_b   1.000
_cell.length_c   1.000
_cell.angle_alpha   90.00
_cell.angle_beta   90.00
_cell.angle_gamma   90.00
#
_symmetry.space_group_name_H-M   'P 1'
#
loop_
_entity.id
_entity.type
_entity.pdbx_description
1 polymer ?
#
loop_
_entity_poly.entity_id
_entity_poly.type
_entity_poly.pdbx_seq_one_letter_code
_entity_poly.pdbx_strand_id
1 'polypeptide(L)'
;MSRKAYGYIALVGAFILLPFLMYQIKDTYFQNPFDKNLHFVNPSFITADTSHNMYIIDQSMKRIVKTTANGDVVFSIEGGNRETGSFFYASELAVDPAGYFYVLNRVLDSDGAFVEKEEIIRFNSKGKYAGTIYSREYPEGGRPLREGWISSLECRDGSIYCCFKGQGDVEMYTIPLDGSGNAKAKRIFSLENARVMLVDVKCSGQEGKCAYTTKKGEIYTVDGSGNSTLLYSVSGSGEAGGASIPWKLNMDGGENLCFADLGVRKIRSIDVSSGEIRDLLSPDILKKQGFEEECQAFYQFYHGADGSLFTINNGRIIYQGENGAIVFYGDSAGYPGTVVAGRILAWLLPLAWLSVVVLMLRRLYIDVLKRNFPRTAVQIAFIFITVTLSAGIVSDMLFKSFFTRYENKVLDNLAQTVQLAPSVIDGDAIQRIDNLEQFMGWDYNSVRRQLFKIFNDNQDPWNAGQYGALYKVADNKVYALMFYDDSIGTYYPIDFDYKNSKYMPVYDRGKIITIKESDADGDWIYALGPIYNSRGEIVAMVEVGTDLFGFVEENKTLVKNIVIDMATILVVLIFVLTELSILGGILSGRRAGPGKDTGPGAPGLPDGGVDIVRPLGFIMFTGTFMSVSFIPVLMKDLYQPVLGLPESVVLGLPISAEMLFVALFSVLAGYMIDARGWKPAFLTGMVVLAAGTLLSGLTHNQFVFIFSRAVVGSGFGLAIIALQTFAMSGSTEEEKNKGIAFLTSGVFSGMNVGVVVGAMLAERMGFSNVFFAAFGIIALAGIFAYKMIPNLIVSSREAVVEKVSLAKVGHFFSNLNVLAFFLLIFIPVSICGMFLMYFFPLFAEESGISSSNIGRAFMLNGLCIIYLGPFLTKYIAKYLGAMKSVVVYTLLVAGAMLLFANQGTVTAAFVAIIILGIADSFGIALLINYFAGLRAASELGQGKAMGYYSLVEYVGQMLGPIALGWMMIMGAEKGVGIVGIALCAALLLFVLLSGKERAVRSGDKDGMAA
;
A
#
# COMPACT_ATOMS: atom_id res chain seq x y z
N MET A 1 44.14 -0.45 -4.53
CA MET A 1 43.16 -1.56 -4.35
C MET A 1 43.58 -2.73 -5.23
N SER A 2 43.43 -3.99 -4.79
CA SER A 2 43.79 -5.16 -5.61
C SER A 2 42.80 -5.39 -6.75
N ARG A 3 43.19 -6.07 -7.85
CA ARG A 3 42.28 -6.50 -8.94
C ARG A 3 41.03 -7.23 -8.42
N LYS A 4 41.16 -7.96 -7.30
CA LYS A 4 40.03 -8.61 -6.62
C LYS A 4 39.03 -7.58 -6.09
N ALA A 5 39.48 -6.50 -5.45
CA ALA A 5 38.60 -5.46 -4.91
C ALA A 5 37.76 -4.77 -6.00
N TYR A 6 38.34 -4.47 -7.17
CA TYR A 6 37.57 -3.96 -8.32
C TYR A 6 36.50 -4.95 -8.79
N GLY A 7 36.85 -6.24 -8.85
CA GLY A 7 35.88 -7.28 -9.18
C GLY A 7 34.75 -7.43 -8.15
N TYR A 8 34.97 -7.09 -6.88
CA TYR A 8 33.92 -7.07 -5.85
C TYR A 8 33.02 -5.84 -5.98
N ILE A 9 33.62 -4.67 -6.16
CA ILE A 9 32.90 -3.41 -6.35
C ILE A 9 32.01 -3.48 -7.59
N ALA A 10 32.51 -4.06 -8.70
CA ALA A 10 31.72 -4.23 -9.91
C ALA A 10 30.53 -5.19 -9.73
N LEU A 11 30.71 -6.29 -8.99
CA LEU A 11 29.65 -7.27 -8.71
C LEU A 11 28.57 -6.70 -7.79
N VAL A 12 28.97 -6.01 -6.72
CA VAL A 12 28.03 -5.34 -5.81
C VAL A 12 27.33 -4.19 -6.53
N GLY A 13 28.07 -3.40 -7.32
CA GLY A 13 27.51 -2.36 -8.17
C GLY A 13 26.45 -2.90 -9.12
N ALA A 14 26.74 -3.99 -9.84
CA ALA A 14 25.78 -4.63 -10.74
C ALA A 14 24.57 -5.23 -9.99
N PHE A 15 24.78 -5.81 -8.81
CA PHE A 15 23.71 -6.35 -7.98
C PHE A 15 22.71 -5.28 -7.51
N ILE A 16 23.16 -4.02 -7.36
CA ILE A 16 22.32 -2.88 -6.97
C ILE A 16 21.75 -2.16 -8.22
N LEU A 17 22.56 -1.93 -9.24
CA LEU A 17 22.17 -1.20 -10.45
C LEU A 17 21.15 -1.94 -11.29
N LEU A 18 21.27 -3.26 -11.44
CA LEU A 18 20.37 -4.04 -12.29
C LEU A 18 18.93 -4.03 -11.75
N PRO A 19 18.65 -4.27 -10.45
CA PRO A 19 17.31 -4.09 -9.89
C PRO A 19 16.78 -2.67 -10.03
N PHE A 20 17.65 -1.65 -9.89
CA PHE A 20 17.25 -0.26 -10.09
C PHE A 20 16.83 0.00 -11.55
N LEU A 21 17.61 -0.48 -12.53
CA LEU A 21 17.26 -0.45 -13.95
C LEU A 21 15.97 -1.23 -14.22
N MET A 22 15.82 -2.44 -13.66
CA MET A 22 14.60 -3.23 -13.76
C MET A 22 13.38 -2.48 -13.20
N TYR A 23 13.54 -1.77 -12.08
CA TYR A 23 12.46 -0.98 -11.49
C TYR A 23 12.01 0.18 -12.40
N GLN A 24 12.94 0.83 -13.10
CA GLN A 24 12.63 1.93 -14.04
C GLN A 24 11.82 1.48 -15.26
N ILE A 25 11.92 0.20 -15.63
CA ILE A 25 11.17 -0.42 -16.74
C ILE A 25 10.29 -1.57 -16.26
N LYS A 26 9.79 -1.48 -15.01
CA LYS A 26 9.01 -2.55 -14.37
C LYS A 26 7.80 -2.97 -15.20
N ASP A 27 7.13 -2.01 -15.84
CA ASP A 27 5.90 -2.22 -16.60
C ASP A 27 6.14 -3.04 -17.88
N THR A 28 7.39 -3.10 -18.36
CA THR A 28 7.79 -3.87 -19.54
C THR A 28 7.94 -5.37 -19.24
N TYR A 29 8.24 -5.76 -17.99
CA TYR A 29 8.45 -7.17 -17.62
C TYR A 29 7.17 -7.99 -17.52
N PHE A 30 6.05 -7.34 -17.24
CA PHE A 30 4.76 -8.02 -17.17
C PHE A 30 4.12 -8.23 -18.55
N GLN A 31 4.74 -7.69 -19.60
CA GLN A 31 4.31 -7.86 -20.98
C GLN A 31 5.08 -9.00 -21.65
N ASN A 32 4.38 -9.79 -22.46
CA ASN A 32 5.00 -10.85 -23.26
C ASN A 32 5.94 -10.20 -24.29
N PRO A 33 7.25 -10.53 -24.29
CA PRO A 33 8.22 -9.88 -25.17
C PRO A 33 8.07 -10.25 -26.64
N PHE A 34 7.31 -11.28 -26.96
CA PHE A 34 7.06 -11.74 -28.34
C PHE A 34 5.75 -11.23 -28.93
N ASP A 35 4.95 -10.53 -28.13
CA ASP A 35 3.68 -10.02 -28.59
C ASP A 35 3.88 -8.80 -29.51
N LYS A 36 3.36 -8.93 -30.73
CA LYS A 36 3.52 -7.92 -31.78
C LYS A 36 2.32 -7.00 -31.89
N ASN A 37 1.17 -7.39 -31.33
CA ASN A 37 -0.06 -6.63 -31.44
C ASN A 37 -0.67 -6.41 -30.06
N LEU A 38 -1.26 -5.25 -29.83
CA LEU A 38 -2.17 -5.00 -28.73
C LEU A 38 -3.57 -5.30 -29.25
N HIS A 39 -4.23 -6.31 -28.68
CA HIS A 39 -5.64 -6.56 -28.95
C HIS A 39 -6.50 -5.62 -28.12
N PHE A 40 -7.48 -4.99 -28.76
CA PHE A 40 -8.52 -4.24 -28.08
C PHE A 40 -9.49 -5.22 -27.44
N VAL A 41 -9.78 -5.01 -26.16
CA VAL A 41 -10.68 -5.89 -25.40
C VAL A 41 -11.82 -5.03 -24.89
N ASN A 42 -13.04 -5.26 -25.37
CA ASN A 42 -14.21 -4.46 -24.99
C ASN A 42 -13.98 -2.93 -25.02
N PRO A 43 -13.58 -2.37 -26.19
CA PRO A 43 -13.42 -0.93 -26.34
C PRO A 43 -14.76 -0.20 -26.08
N SER A 44 -14.72 0.84 -25.26
CA SER A 44 -15.91 1.58 -24.81
C SER A 44 -15.95 3.03 -25.31
N PHE A 45 -14.78 3.63 -25.55
CA PHE A 45 -14.69 5.02 -25.98
C PHE A 45 -13.62 5.22 -27.04
N ILE A 46 -13.86 6.13 -27.98
CA ILE A 46 -12.86 6.58 -28.96
C ILE A 46 -12.97 8.08 -29.20
N THR A 47 -11.81 8.73 -29.34
CA THR A 47 -11.64 10.10 -29.84
C THR A 47 -10.32 10.21 -30.61
N ALA A 48 -10.04 11.35 -31.25
CA ALA A 48 -8.82 11.56 -32.02
C ALA A 48 -8.24 12.97 -31.82
N ASP A 49 -6.92 13.10 -31.98
CA ASP A 49 -6.26 14.40 -32.08
C ASP A 49 -6.26 14.96 -33.51
N THR A 50 -5.78 16.20 -33.68
CA THR A 50 -5.70 16.88 -34.99
C THR A 50 -4.73 16.23 -35.98
N SER A 51 -3.99 15.20 -35.57
CA SER A 51 -3.15 14.38 -36.45
C SER A 51 -3.76 13.00 -36.69
N HIS A 52 -5.04 12.83 -36.37
CA HIS A 52 -5.79 11.58 -36.46
C HIS A 52 -5.19 10.42 -35.64
N ASN A 53 -4.39 10.71 -34.60
CA ASN A 53 -4.03 9.68 -33.65
C ASN A 53 -5.25 9.34 -32.80
N MET A 54 -5.56 8.06 -32.69
CA MET A 54 -6.74 7.58 -32.00
C MET A 54 -6.42 7.38 -30.51
N TYR A 55 -7.33 7.81 -29.65
CA TYR A 55 -7.31 7.56 -28.22
C TYR A 55 -8.52 6.68 -27.90
N ILE A 56 -8.23 5.47 -27.46
CA ILE A 56 -9.20 4.41 -27.25
C ILE A 56 -9.21 4.07 -25.77
N ILE A 57 -10.40 4.01 -25.19
CA ILE A 57 -10.59 3.39 -23.87
C ILE A 57 -11.05 1.96 -24.12
N ASP A 58 -10.36 1.00 -23.52
CA ASP A 58 -10.70 -0.41 -23.58
C ASP A 58 -10.44 -1.12 -22.25
N GLN A 59 -10.50 -2.46 -22.27
CA GLN A 59 -10.56 -3.33 -21.12
C GLN A 59 -11.65 -2.91 -20.13
N SER A 60 -12.87 -2.69 -20.60
CA SER A 60 -13.99 -2.31 -19.71
C SER A 60 -13.64 -1.05 -18.89
N MET A 61 -13.23 0.02 -19.58
CA MET A 61 -12.86 1.32 -18.99
C MET A 61 -11.55 1.38 -18.20
N LYS A 62 -10.75 0.29 -18.19
CA LYS A 62 -9.53 0.17 -17.35
C LYS A 62 -8.23 0.42 -18.10
N ARG A 63 -8.25 0.67 -19.41
CA ARG A 63 -7.04 0.95 -20.17
C ARG A 63 -7.27 2.05 -21.20
N ILE A 64 -6.29 2.96 -21.33
CA ILE A 64 -6.27 3.98 -22.38
C ILE A 64 -5.13 3.63 -23.33
N VAL A 65 -5.44 3.55 -24.63
CA VAL A 65 -4.47 3.27 -25.68
C VAL A 65 -4.44 4.44 -26.66
N LYS A 66 -3.24 4.97 -26.92
CA LYS A 66 -3.02 5.89 -28.03
C LYS A 66 -2.40 5.14 -29.20
N THR A 67 -2.99 5.26 -30.38
CA THR A 67 -2.44 4.72 -31.63
C THR A 67 -2.25 5.81 -32.67
N THR A 68 -1.39 5.56 -33.65
CA THR A 68 -1.35 6.33 -34.90
C THR A 68 -2.62 6.08 -35.71
N ALA A 69 -2.87 6.93 -36.72
CA ALA A 69 -3.96 6.76 -37.68
C ALA A 69 -3.92 5.39 -38.42
N ASN A 70 -2.73 4.79 -38.55
CA ASN A 70 -2.53 3.49 -39.19
C ASN A 70 -2.66 2.30 -38.23
N GLY A 71 -2.91 2.56 -36.94
CA GLY A 71 -3.05 1.52 -35.91
C GLY A 71 -1.75 1.05 -35.28
N ASP A 72 -0.69 1.87 -35.26
CA ASP A 72 0.51 1.55 -34.46
C ASP A 72 0.37 2.10 -33.03
N VAL A 73 0.68 1.29 -32.02
CA VAL A 73 0.61 1.71 -30.62
C VAL A 73 1.70 2.74 -30.31
N VAL A 74 1.29 3.90 -29.80
CA VAL A 74 2.18 4.96 -29.30
C VAL A 74 2.46 4.74 -27.81
N PHE A 75 1.41 4.56 -27.01
CA PHE A 75 1.49 4.18 -25.60
C PHE A 75 0.18 3.53 -25.13
N SER A 76 0.25 2.83 -24.01
CA SER A 76 -0.91 2.33 -23.26
C SER A 76 -0.76 2.68 -21.79
N ILE A 77 -1.86 3.02 -21.13
CA ILE A 77 -1.92 3.37 -19.71
C ILE A 77 -2.93 2.42 -19.07
N GLU A 78 -2.45 1.66 -18.09
CA GLU A 78 -3.29 0.78 -17.27
C GLU A 78 -3.88 1.59 -16.10
N GLY A 79 -5.18 1.44 -15.89
CA GLY A 79 -5.96 2.01 -14.79
C GLY A 79 -6.49 0.92 -13.88
N GLY A 80 -7.75 1.06 -13.43
CA GLY A 80 -8.39 0.11 -12.53
C GLY A 80 -7.81 0.11 -11.12
N ASN A 81 -7.33 1.25 -10.64
CA ASN A 81 -6.87 1.38 -9.26
C ASN A 81 -7.13 2.77 -8.70
N ARG A 82 -7.12 2.87 -7.36
CA ARG A 82 -7.34 4.11 -6.61
C ARG A 82 -6.06 4.91 -6.30
N GLU A 83 -4.91 4.53 -6.87
CA GLU A 83 -3.64 5.20 -6.56
C GLU A 83 -3.53 6.59 -7.21
N THR A 84 -2.91 7.53 -6.50
CA THR A 84 -2.65 8.87 -7.03
C THR A 84 -1.77 8.80 -8.27
N GLY A 85 -2.24 9.39 -9.38
CA GLY A 85 -1.53 9.36 -10.66
C GLY A 85 -1.98 8.27 -11.63
N SER A 86 -2.96 7.44 -11.24
CA SER A 86 -3.69 6.51 -12.11
C SER A 86 -5.17 6.92 -12.20
N PHE A 87 -6.02 6.04 -12.74
CA PHE A 87 -7.47 6.20 -12.80
C PHE A 87 -8.15 4.86 -12.47
N PHE A 88 -9.38 4.91 -11.94
CA PHE A 88 -10.21 3.75 -11.64
C PHE A 88 -10.97 3.32 -12.91
N TYR A 89 -11.96 4.10 -13.35
CA TYR A 89 -12.61 3.95 -14.66
C TYR A 89 -12.51 5.21 -15.50
N ALA A 90 -11.92 5.07 -16.68
CA ALA A 90 -11.89 6.12 -17.69
C ALA A 90 -13.21 6.09 -18.48
N SER A 91 -14.05 7.10 -18.29
CA SER A 91 -15.38 7.16 -18.94
C SER A 91 -15.39 8.00 -20.21
N GLU A 92 -14.60 9.06 -20.28
CA GLU A 92 -14.54 9.97 -21.42
C GLU A 92 -13.15 10.61 -21.52
N LEU A 93 -12.77 10.98 -22.75
CA LEU A 93 -11.49 11.65 -23.06
C LEU A 93 -11.72 12.92 -23.88
N ALA A 94 -10.97 13.97 -23.55
CA ALA A 94 -10.77 15.13 -24.41
C ALA A 94 -9.27 15.35 -24.66
N VAL A 95 -8.90 15.82 -25.85
CA VAL A 95 -7.51 16.07 -26.25
C VAL A 95 -7.35 17.54 -26.63
N ASP A 96 -6.29 18.18 -26.14
CA ASP A 96 -5.96 19.56 -26.49
C ASP A 96 -4.99 19.65 -27.69
N PRO A 97 -4.89 20.81 -28.35
CA PRO A 97 -3.98 21.00 -29.48
C PRO A 97 -2.48 20.83 -29.14
N ALA A 98 -2.10 20.92 -27.86
CA ALA A 98 -0.73 20.66 -27.41
C ALA A 98 -0.45 19.15 -27.20
N GLY A 99 -1.47 18.31 -27.37
CA GLY A 99 -1.41 16.86 -27.21
C GLY A 99 -1.52 16.38 -25.76
N TYR A 100 -1.87 17.25 -24.80
CA TYR A 100 -2.35 16.77 -23.50
C TYR A 100 -3.76 16.20 -23.68
N PHE A 101 -4.11 15.25 -22.83
CA PHE A 101 -5.45 14.70 -22.81
C PHE A 101 -5.96 14.60 -21.38
N TYR A 102 -7.28 14.63 -21.27
CA TYR A 102 -8.01 14.81 -20.03
C TYR A 102 -8.99 13.66 -19.90
N VAL A 103 -8.90 12.95 -18.79
CA VAL A 103 -9.65 11.72 -18.52
C VAL A 103 -10.69 12.00 -17.46
N LEU A 104 -11.96 11.70 -17.74
CA LEU A 104 -13.00 11.64 -16.71
C LEU A 104 -12.86 10.31 -15.96
N ASN A 105 -12.21 10.37 -14.80
CA ASN A 105 -12.04 9.27 -13.87
C ASN A 105 -13.27 9.17 -12.96
N ARG A 106 -13.97 8.04 -12.98
CA ARG A 106 -15.05 7.71 -12.04
C ARG A 106 -14.55 6.68 -11.05
N VAL A 107 -14.59 6.98 -9.76
CA VAL A 107 -14.22 6.06 -8.67
C VAL A 107 -15.50 5.57 -8.02
N LEU A 108 -15.78 4.28 -8.15
CA LEU A 108 -16.93 3.66 -7.51
C LEU A 108 -16.67 3.36 -6.03
N ASP A 109 -17.71 3.02 -5.27
CA ASP A 109 -17.57 2.49 -3.91
C ASP A 109 -17.06 1.05 -3.90
N SER A 110 -16.82 0.50 -2.72
CA SER A 110 -16.36 -0.89 -2.55
C SER A 110 -17.31 -1.90 -3.19
N ASP A 111 -18.61 -1.58 -3.17
CA ASP A 111 -19.68 -2.44 -3.66
C ASP A 111 -19.98 -2.23 -5.16
N GLY A 112 -19.39 -1.21 -5.79
CA GLY A 112 -19.48 -0.94 -7.23
C GLY A 112 -20.85 -0.42 -7.71
N ALA A 113 -21.71 0.05 -6.80
CA ALA A 113 -23.04 0.57 -7.14
C ALA A 113 -23.05 2.09 -7.30
N PHE A 114 -22.28 2.81 -6.49
CA PHE A 114 -22.32 4.25 -6.41
C PHE A 114 -20.96 4.87 -6.75
N VAL A 115 -20.98 6.10 -7.26
CA VAL A 115 -19.78 6.87 -7.54
C VAL A 115 -19.39 7.64 -6.27
N GLU A 116 -18.24 7.32 -5.68
CA GLU A 116 -17.71 8.06 -4.53
C GLU A 116 -17.09 9.39 -4.97
N LYS A 117 -16.48 9.39 -6.15
CA LYS A 117 -15.70 10.51 -6.63
C LYS A 117 -15.63 10.55 -8.16
N GLU A 118 -15.73 11.75 -8.72
CA GLU A 118 -15.41 12.05 -10.12
C GLU A 118 -14.24 13.03 -10.21
N GLU A 119 -13.25 12.71 -11.04
CA GLU A 119 -12.06 13.53 -11.26
C GLU A 119 -11.81 13.75 -12.75
N ILE A 120 -11.26 14.91 -13.10
CA ILE A 120 -10.70 15.16 -14.43
C ILE A 120 -9.18 15.16 -14.29
N ILE A 121 -8.57 14.10 -14.80
CA ILE A 121 -7.14 13.85 -14.69
C ILE A 121 -6.45 14.27 -15.98
N ARG A 122 -5.40 15.07 -15.86
CA ARG A 122 -4.59 15.55 -16.97
C ARG A 122 -3.39 14.64 -17.18
N PHE A 123 -3.20 14.21 -18.42
CA PHE A 123 -2.02 13.49 -18.88
C PHE A 123 -1.34 14.26 -20.01
N ASN A 124 -0.01 14.15 -20.09
CA ASN A 124 0.74 14.74 -21.19
C ASN A 124 0.74 13.88 -22.45
N SER A 125 1.29 14.41 -23.54
CA SER A 125 1.38 13.74 -24.85
C SER A 125 2.17 12.43 -24.88
N LYS A 126 2.86 12.08 -23.78
CA LYS A 126 3.58 10.82 -23.59
C LYS A 126 2.86 9.85 -22.66
N GLY A 127 1.61 10.15 -22.28
CA GLY A 127 0.81 9.32 -21.38
C GLY A 127 1.25 9.35 -19.92
N LYS A 128 2.01 10.37 -19.49
CA LYS A 128 2.37 10.54 -18.07
C LYS A 128 1.39 11.46 -17.37
N TYR A 129 1.02 11.11 -16.14
CA TYR A 129 0.22 11.94 -15.25
C TYR A 129 0.84 13.34 -15.09
N ALA A 130 0.02 14.37 -15.23
CA ALA A 130 0.40 15.77 -15.15
C ALA A 130 -0.40 16.55 -14.08
N GLY A 131 -1.32 15.90 -13.36
CA GLY A 131 -2.12 16.50 -12.29
C GLY A 131 -3.61 16.20 -12.44
N THR A 132 -4.36 16.32 -11.34
CA THR A 132 -5.83 16.35 -11.35
C THR A 132 -6.30 17.80 -11.38
N ILE A 133 -7.04 18.20 -12.42
CA ILE A 133 -7.47 19.60 -12.62
C ILE A 133 -8.86 19.89 -12.04
N TYR A 134 -9.63 18.85 -11.77
CA TYR A 134 -10.93 18.93 -11.11
C TYR A 134 -11.21 17.65 -10.34
N SER A 135 -11.84 17.77 -9.17
CA SER A 135 -12.18 16.66 -8.30
C SER A 135 -13.45 16.99 -7.54
N ARG A 136 -14.40 16.06 -7.52
CA ARG A 136 -15.65 16.16 -6.76
C ARG A 136 -15.90 14.85 -6.03
N GLU A 137 -15.98 14.94 -4.71
CA GLU A 137 -16.31 13.81 -3.83
C GLU A 137 -17.77 13.89 -3.41
N TYR A 138 -18.41 12.71 -3.29
CA TYR A 138 -19.81 12.57 -2.96
C TYR A 138 -19.98 11.89 -1.59
N PRO A 139 -20.72 12.52 -0.66
CA PRO A 139 -20.99 11.94 0.66
C PRO A 139 -21.92 10.73 0.55
N GLU A 140 -21.82 9.76 1.46
CA GLU A 140 -22.51 8.45 1.41
C GLU A 140 -24.04 8.52 1.18
N GLY A 141 -24.73 9.58 1.60
CA GLY A 141 -26.16 9.76 1.39
C GLY A 141 -26.57 10.47 0.08
N GLY A 142 -25.61 10.90 -0.74
CA GLY A 142 -25.84 11.71 -1.95
C GLY A 142 -25.06 11.25 -3.17
N ARG A 143 -24.54 10.02 -3.16
CA ARG A 143 -23.72 9.49 -4.24
C ARG A 143 -24.55 9.23 -5.51
N PRO A 144 -24.05 9.59 -6.71
CA PRO A 144 -24.64 9.15 -7.96
C PRO A 144 -24.56 7.62 -8.10
N LEU A 145 -25.44 7.04 -8.92
CA LEU A 145 -25.26 5.69 -9.46
C LEU A 145 -24.11 5.70 -10.49
N ARG A 146 -23.66 4.53 -10.95
CA ARG A 146 -22.45 4.32 -11.79
C ARG A 146 -22.21 5.32 -12.93
N GLU A 147 -23.26 5.84 -13.55
CA GLU A 147 -23.16 6.86 -14.61
C GLU A 147 -22.58 8.21 -14.17
N GLY A 148 -22.46 8.46 -12.86
CA GLY A 148 -21.96 9.74 -12.37
C GLY A 148 -22.87 10.91 -12.74
N TRP A 149 -22.38 12.13 -12.55
CA TRP A 149 -23.11 13.35 -12.92
C TRP A 149 -22.39 14.19 -13.98
N ILE A 150 -21.10 13.95 -14.20
CA ILE A 150 -20.33 14.62 -15.24
C ILE A 150 -20.46 13.85 -16.56
N SER A 151 -20.72 14.58 -17.62
CA SER A 151 -20.81 14.09 -18.99
C SER A 151 -20.15 15.08 -19.96
N SER A 152 -19.78 14.59 -21.15
CA SER A 152 -19.27 15.37 -22.28
C SER A 152 -18.01 16.17 -21.96
N LEU A 153 -16.82 15.56 -22.02
CA LEU A 153 -15.57 16.34 -21.98
C LEU A 153 -15.24 16.93 -23.35
N GLU A 154 -15.03 18.24 -23.41
CA GLU A 154 -14.57 18.91 -24.63
C GLU A 154 -13.48 19.94 -24.33
N CYS A 155 -12.39 19.92 -25.09
CA CYS A 155 -11.29 20.86 -24.93
C CYS A 155 -11.35 21.96 -25.98
N ARG A 156 -11.56 23.21 -25.57
CA ARG A 156 -11.61 24.39 -26.44
C ARG A 156 -11.11 25.64 -25.72
N ASP A 157 -10.50 26.58 -26.45
CA ASP A 157 -10.10 27.91 -25.94
C ASP A 157 -9.30 27.90 -24.62
N GLY A 158 -8.43 26.92 -24.43
CA GLY A 158 -7.63 26.81 -23.20
C GLY A 158 -8.41 26.34 -21.97
N SER A 159 -9.61 25.77 -22.14
CA SER A 159 -10.45 25.22 -21.07
C SER A 159 -11.06 23.87 -21.45
N ILE A 160 -11.40 23.06 -20.44
CA ILE A 160 -12.31 21.93 -20.54
C ILE A 160 -13.73 22.43 -20.27
N TYR A 161 -14.64 22.08 -21.16
CA TYR A 161 -16.08 22.21 -20.98
C TYR A 161 -16.64 20.85 -20.65
N CYS A 162 -17.45 20.77 -19.59
CA CYS A 162 -18.20 19.57 -19.25
C CYS A 162 -19.63 19.89 -18.82
N CYS A 163 -20.56 18.98 -19.09
CA CYS A 163 -21.97 19.13 -18.74
C CYS A 163 -22.28 18.32 -17.49
N PHE A 164 -22.94 18.97 -16.55
CA PHE A 164 -23.42 18.38 -15.32
C PHE A 164 -24.93 18.19 -15.39
N LYS A 165 -25.39 16.95 -15.19
CA LYS A 165 -26.80 16.58 -15.27
C LYS A 165 -27.45 16.71 -13.88
N GLY A 166 -28.10 17.85 -13.61
CA GLY A 166 -28.84 18.11 -12.36
C GLY A 166 -30.21 17.43 -12.32
N GLN A 167 -30.96 17.63 -11.22
CA GLN A 167 -32.33 17.11 -11.09
C GLN A 167 -33.36 17.89 -11.94
N GLY A 168 -33.12 19.16 -12.25
CA GLY A 168 -34.04 19.99 -13.04
C GLY A 168 -33.37 20.89 -14.08
N ASP A 169 -32.05 20.81 -14.20
CA ASP A 169 -31.23 21.67 -15.04
C ASP A 169 -29.99 20.95 -15.56
N VAL A 170 -29.45 21.48 -16.66
CA VAL A 170 -28.15 21.11 -17.19
C VAL A 170 -27.22 22.30 -17.04
N GLU A 171 -26.12 22.09 -16.34
CA GLU A 171 -25.10 23.12 -16.10
C GLU A 171 -23.83 22.81 -16.90
N MET A 172 -23.26 23.81 -17.56
CA MET A 172 -21.95 23.71 -18.17
C MET A 172 -20.89 24.21 -17.20
N TYR A 173 -19.87 23.40 -16.96
CA TYR A 173 -18.69 23.77 -16.21
C TYR A 173 -17.56 24.10 -17.18
N THR A 174 -16.88 25.22 -16.94
CA THR A 174 -15.65 25.61 -17.63
C THR A 174 -14.49 25.53 -16.65
N ILE A 175 -13.49 24.72 -16.99
CA ILE A 175 -12.34 24.40 -16.14
C ILE A 175 -11.05 24.73 -16.91
N PRO A 176 -10.17 25.61 -16.42
CA PRO A 176 -8.91 25.92 -17.07
C PRO A 176 -8.00 24.68 -17.22
N LEU A 177 -7.33 24.52 -18.37
CA LEU A 177 -6.48 23.35 -18.65
C LEU A 177 -5.28 23.20 -17.69
N ASP A 178 -4.82 24.31 -17.11
CA ASP A 178 -3.70 24.35 -16.17
C ASP A 178 -4.11 24.08 -14.71
N GLY A 179 -5.41 23.99 -14.41
CA GLY A 179 -5.95 23.81 -13.07
C GLY A 179 -5.74 25.01 -12.14
N SER A 180 -5.34 26.18 -12.66
CA SER A 180 -4.97 27.36 -11.85
C SER A 180 -6.16 28.18 -11.35
N GLY A 181 -7.38 27.86 -11.80
CA GLY A 181 -8.60 28.61 -11.48
C GLY A 181 -9.78 27.74 -11.06
N ASN A 182 -10.73 28.35 -10.35
CA ASN A 182 -11.97 27.67 -9.95
C ASN A 182 -12.84 27.35 -11.16
N ALA A 183 -13.46 26.16 -11.15
CA ALA A 183 -14.46 25.78 -12.14
C ALA A 183 -15.65 26.76 -12.11
N LYS A 184 -16.06 27.25 -13.29
CA LYS A 184 -17.19 28.17 -13.43
C LYS A 184 -18.38 27.43 -14.00
N ALA A 185 -19.51 27.46 -13.30
CA ALA A 185 -20.77 26.87 -13.76
C ALA A 185 -21.65 27.91 -14.45
N LYS A 186 -22.28 27.53 -15.57
CA LYS A 186 -23.31 28.29 -16.28
C LYS A 186 -24.48 27.36 -16.57
N ARG A 187 -25.67 27.68 -16.06
CA ARG A 187 -26.90 26.98 -16.45
C ARG A 187 -27.19 27.18 -17.93
N ILE A 188 -27.46 26.09 -18.65
CA ILE A 188 -27.73 26.13 -20.09
C ILE A 188 -29.24 26.15 -20.36
N PHE A 189 -29.95 25.12 -19.88
CA PHE A 189 -31.39 24.99 -20.04
C PHE A 189 -32.00 24.21 -18.87
N SER A 190 -33.32 24.22 -18.80
CA SER A 190 -34.09 23.48 -17.80
C SER A 190 -34.77 22.30 -18.46
N LEU A 191 -34.66 21.13 -17.85
CA LEU A 191 -35.36 19.94 -18.28
C LEU A 191 -35.74 19.16 -17.03
N GLU A 192 -37.04 18.88 -16.90
CA GLU A 192 -37.54 18.10 -15.78
C GLU A 192 -36.92 16.70 -15.79
N ASN A 193 -36.34 16.28 -14.66
CA ASN A 193 -35.63 15.01 -14.54
C ASN A 193 -34.54 14.82 -15.61
N ALA A 194 -33.79 15.89 -15.93
CA ALA A 194 -32.72 15.89 -16.94
C ALA A 194 -31.80 14.66 -16.81
N ARG A 195 -31.41 14.29 -15.59
CA ARG A 195 -30.60 13.09 -15.30
C ARG A 195 -31.19 11.80 -15.89
N VAL A 196 -32.50 11.59 -15.77
CA VAL A 196 -33.17 10.35 -16.19
C VAL A 196 -33.55 10.42 -17.66
N MET A 197 -33.91 11.60 -18.17
CA MET A 197 -34.44 11.81 -19.51
C MET A 197 -33.36 11.90 -20.60
N LEU A 198 -32.18 12.47 -20.28
CA LEU A 198 -31.12 12.73 -21.25
C LEU A 198 -30.26 11.49 -21.50
N VAL A 199 -30.02 11.20 -22.77
CA VAL A 199 -28.97 10.26 -23.18
C VAL A 199 -27.64 11.01 -23.26
N ASP A 200 -27.56 12.02 -24.11
CA ASP A 200 -26.35 12.79 -24.38
C ASP A 200 -26.66 14.28 -24.59
N VAL A 201 -25.68 15.12 -24.26
CA VAL A 201 -25.73 16.57 -24.47
C VAL A 201 -24.37 17.04 -24.99
N LYS A 202 -24.39 17.85 -26.03
CA LYS A 202 -23.19 18.47 -26.62
C LYS A 202 -23.43 19.95 -26.81
N CYS A 203 -22.44 20.76 -26.47
CA CYS A 203 -22.53 22.20 -26.56
C CYS A 203 -21.54 22.75 -27.55
N SER A 204 -21.97 23.74 -28.33
CA SER A 204 -21.12 24.58 -29.15
C SER A 204 -20.54 25.71 -28.29
N GLY A 205 -19.25 26.01 -28.50
CA GLY A 205 -18.57 27.11 -27.81
C GLY A 205 -19.16 28.51 -28.11
N GLN A 206 -19.98 28.67 -29.15
CA GLN A 206 -20.66 29.93 -29.45
C GLN A 206 -21.94 30.09 -28.61
N GLU A 207 -21.92 31.06 -27.69
CA GLU A 207 -23.10 31.62 -26.99
C GLU A 207 -24.05 30.62 -26.29
N GLY A 208 -23.58 29.42 -25.92
CA GLY A 208 -24.40 28.45 -25.18
C GLY A 208 -25.42 27.71 -26.05
N LYS A 209 -25.20 27.66 -27.38
CA LYS A 209 -25.97 26.77 -28.25
C LYS A 209 -25.60 25.32 -27.95
N CYS A 210 -26.57 24.46 -27.69
CA CYS A 210 -26.33 23.04 -27.44
C CYS A 210 -27.31 22.17 -28.23
N ALA A 211 -27.02 20.88 -28.31
CA ALA A 211 -27.95 19.86 -28.74
C ALA A 211 -28.00 18.75 -27.70
N TYR A 212 -29.18 18.17 -27.50
CA TYR A 212 -29.34 17.01 -26.62
C TYR A 212 -30.31 16.02 -27.22
N THR A 213 -30.16 14.75 -26.81
CA THR A 213 -31.07 13.67 -27.17
C THR A 213 -31.72 13.08 -25.92
N THR A 214 -32.99 12.69 -26.05
CA THR A 214 -33.79 12.11 -24.98
C THR A 214 -33.97 10.61 -25.19
N LYS A 215 -34.25 9.88 -24.11
CA LYS A 215 -34.58 8.44 -24.17
C LYS A 215 -35.91 8.12 -24.85
N LYS A 216 -36.69 9.15 -25.21
CA LYS A 216 -37.88 9.02 -26.05
C LYS A 216 -37.56 9.05 -27.55
N GLY A 217 -36.28 9.21 -27.91
CA GLY A 217 -35.82 9.23 -29.30
C GLY A 217 -35.99 10.60 -29.97
N GLU A 218 -35.92 11.67 -29.18
CA GLU A 218 -36.05 13.04 -29.67
C GLU A 218 -34.69 13.74 -29.63
N ILE A 219 -34.40 14.56 -30.65
CA ILE A 219 -33.22 15.43 -30.67
C ILE A 219 -33.69 16.88 -30.63
N TYR A 220 -33.14 17.65 -29.70
CA TYR A 220 -33.42 19.06 -29.51
C TYR A 220 -32.16 19.89 -29.74
N THR A 221 -32.35 21.09 -30.26
CA THR A 221 -31.35 22.16 -30.22
C THR A 221 -31.74 23.19 -29.16
N VAL A 222 -30.75 23.82 -28.56
CA VAL A 222 -30.90 24.82 -27.50
C VAL A 222 -30.25 26.11 -27.99
N ASP A 223 -30.99 27.22 -27.94
CA ASP A 223 -30.46 28.54 -28.26
C ASP A 223 -29.67 29.16 -27.09
N GLY A 224 -28.98 30.28 -27.33
CA GLY A 224 -28.22 30.96 -26.28
C GLY A 224 -29.05 31.54 -25.13
N SER A 225 -30.38 31.55 -25.25
CA SER A 225 -31.32 31.94 -24.19
C SER A 225 -31.82 30.74 -23.37
N GLY A 226 -31.44 29.52 -23.74
CA GLY A 226 -31.83 28.27 -23.08
C GLY A 226 -33.16 27.68 -23.57
N ASN A 227 -33.73 28.17 -24.68
CA ASN A 227 -34.95 27.62 -25.26
C ASN A 227 -34.64 26.39 -26.10
N SER A 228 -35.39 25.31 -25.89
CA SER A 228 -35.25 24.06 -26.66
C SER A 228 -36.20 24.02 -27.85
N THR A 229 -35.69 23.69 -29.03
CA THR A 229 -36.46 23.45 -30.27
C THR A 229 -36.29 22.01 -30.73
N LEU A 230 -37.39 21.30 -30.99
CA LEU A 230 -37.37 19.93 -31.47
C LEU A 230 -36.86 19.90 -32.92
N LEU A 231 -35.77 19.17 -33.16
CA LEU A 231 -35.16 19.00 -34.48
C LEU A 231 -35.50 17.64 -35.11
N TYR A 232 -35.59 16.59 -34.30
CA TYR A 232 -35.91 15.24 -34.76
C TYR A 232 -36.81 14.50 -33.77
N SER A 233 -37.78 13.76 -34.29
CA SER A 233 -38.58 12.80 -33.51
C SER A 233 -38.86 11.54 -34.33
N VAL A 234 -38.90 10.39 -33.66
CA VAL A 234 -39.16 9.08 -34.28
C VAL A 234 -40.48 9.07 -35.05
N SER A 235 -41.54 9.62 -34.45
CA SER A 235 -42.91 9.65 -34.99
C SER A 235 -43.04 10.52 -36.25
N GLY A 236 -42.15 11.50 -36.44
CA GLY A 236 -42.12 12.39 -37.61
C GLY A 236 -41.22 11.91 -38.77
N SER A 237 -40.40 10.88 -38.55
CA SER A 237 -39.32 10.48 -39.48
C SER A 237 -39.78 9.65 -40.70
N GLY A 238 -41.01 9.12 -40.68
CA GLY A 238 -41.54 8.27 -41.76
C GLY A 238 -40.83 6.91 -41.92
N GLU A 239 -39.90 6.56 -41.03
CA GLU A 239 -39.25 5.25 -41.04
C GLU A 239 -40.25 4.16 -40.64
N ALA A 240 -40.32 3.09 -41.45
CA ALA A 240 -41.24 2.00 -41.25
C ALA A 240 -41.02 1.34 -39.86
N GLY A 241 -41.97 1.56 -38.95
CA GLY A 241 -42.06 0.86 -37.67
C GLY A 241 -41.43 1.53 -36.45
N GLY A 242 -41.04 2.82 -36.50
CA GLY A 242 -40.55 3.51 -35.30
C GLY A 242 -39.23 2.95 -34.74
N ALA A 243 -38.37 2.41 -35.61
CA ALA A 243 -37.15 1.69 -35.25
C ALA A 243 -35.92 2.58 -34.97
N SER A 244 -36.04 3.91 -35.04
CA SER A 244 -34.92 4.83 -34.81
C SER A 244 -34.68 5.07 -33.31
N ILE A 245 -33.42 4.98 -32.88
CA ILE A 245 -32.99 5.22 -31.50
C ILE A 245 -31.75 6.13 -31.50
N PRO A 246 -31.92 7.48 -31.52
CA PRO A 246 -30.84 8.44 -31.39
C PRO A 246 -30.11 8.33 -30.04
N TRP A 247 -28.77 8.23 -30.05
CA TRP A 247 -27.99 7.91 -28.86
C TRP A 247 -26.87 8.91 -28.53
N LYS A 248 -25.72 8.81 -29.20
CA LYS A 248 -24.60 9.75 -28.99
C LYS A 248 -24.66 10.91 -29.97
N LEU A 249 -24.25 12.09 -29.53
CA LEU A 249 -24.21 13.30 -30.34
C LEU A 249 -22.77 13.76 -30.57
N ASN A 250 -22.55 14.40 -31.71
CA ASN A 250 -21.34 15.17 -32.01
C ASN A 250 -21.74 16.41 -32.83
N MET A 251 -21.18 17.58 -32.48
CA MET A 251 -21.47 18.83 -33.19
C MET A 251 -20.25 19.29 -33.98
N ASP A 252 -20.42 19.42 -35.29
CA ASP A 252 -19.40 19.95 -36.19
C ASP A 252 -19.61 21.46 -36.41
N GLY A 253 -18.78 22.29 -35.76
CA GLY A 253 -18.59 23.71 -36.08
C GLY A 253 -19.80 24.66 -36.01
N GLY A 254 -21.03 24.16 -35.84
CA GLY A 254 -22.28 24.92 -35.75
C GLY A 254 -23.32 24.67 -36.86
N GLU A 255 -23.01 23.94 -37.94
CA GLU A 255 -23.94 23.77 -39.09
C GLU A 255 -24.58 22.38 -39.17
N ASN A 256 -23.88 21.31 -38.78
CA ASN A 256 -24.39 19.94 -38.83
C ASN A 256 -24.28 19.24 -37.46
N LEU A 257 -25.33 18.53 -37.08
CA LEU A 257 -25.36 17.68 -35.89
C LEU A 257 -25.25 16.22 -36.33
N CYS A 258 -24.25 15.50 -35.84
CA CYS A 258 -24.10 14.08 -36.08
C CYS A 258 -24.64 13.29 -34.88
N PHE A 259 -25.24 12.14 -35.16
CA PHE A 259 -25.71 11.24 -34.12
C PHE A 259 -25.62 9.77 -34.53
N ALA A 260 -25.41 8.91 -33.55
CA ALA A 260 -25.54 7.48 -33.74
C ALA A 260 -26.99 7.05 -33.53
N ASP A 261 -27.50 6.23 -34.44
CA ASP A 261 -28.78 5.58 -34.31
C ASP A 261 -28.59 4.07 -34.09
N LEU A 262 -28.95 3.62 -32.88
CA LEU A 262 -28.74 2.23 -32.49
C LEU A 262 -29.72 1.28 -33.17
N GLY A 263 -30.94 1.74 -33.44
CA GLY A 263 -32.02 0.88 -33.92
C GLY A 263 -31.92 0.57 -35.40
N VAL A 264 -31.54 1.56 -36.22
CA VAL A 264 -31.21 1.33 -37.65
C VAL A 264 -29.75 1.00 -37.90
N ARG A 265 -28.90 1.05 -36.85
CA ARG A 265 -27.47 0.73 -36.88
C ARG A 265 -26.70 1.60 -37.87
N LYS A 266 -26.84 2.93 -37.75
CA LYS A 266 -26.19 3.91 -38.63
C LYS A 266 -25.64 5.09 -37.83
N ILE A 267 -24.58 5.70 -38.33
CA ILE A 267 -24.16 7.04 -37.92
C ILE A 267 -24.67 8.01 -38.97
N ARG A 268 -25.40 9.04 -38.53
CA ARG A 268 -26.13 9.96 -39.39
C ARG A 268 -25.78 11.41 -39.06
N SER A 269 -25.86 12.29 -40.05
CA SER A 269 -25.89 13.74 -39.84
C SER A 269 -27.29 14.28 -40.10
N ILE A 270 -27.66 15.31 -39.36
CA ILE A 270 -28.85 16.12 -39.57
C ILE A 270 -28.42 17.58 -39.75
N ASP A 271 -28.84 18.16 -40.86
CA ASP A 271 -28.67 19.59 -41.12
C ASP A 271 -29.64 20.36 -40.22
N VAL A 272 -29.10 21.24 -39.37
CA VAL A 272 -29.88 21.92 -38.33
C VAL A 272 -30.88 22.92 -38.93
N SER A 273 -30.63 23.41 -40.14
CA SER A 273 -31.46 24.43 -40.80
C SER A 273 -32.61 23.84 -41.61
N SER A 274 -32.36 22.71 -42.28
CA SER A 274 -33.31 22.06 -43.18
C SER A 274 -33.96 20.81 -42.60
N GLY A 275 -33.36 20.20 -41.57
CA GLY A 275 -33.77 18.92 -41.00
C GLY A 275 -33.46 17.72 -41.91
N GLU A 276 -32.69 17.89 -42.99
CA GLU A 276 -32.30 16.81 -43.89
C GLU A 276 -31.33 15.84 -43.20
N ILE A 277 -31.61 14.53 -43.29
CA ILE A 277 -30.78 13.48 -42.68
C ILE A 277 -29.95 12.79 -43.76
N ARG A 278 -28.66 12.56 -43.48
CA ARG A 278 -27.73 11.82 -44.34
C ARG A 278 -27.02 10.73 -43.56
N ASP A 279 -26.85 9.57 -44.19
CA ASP A 279 -26.10 8.45 -43.60
C ASP A 279 -24.59 8.66 -43.83
N LEU A 280 -23.81 8.79 -42.75
CA LEU A 280 -22.35 8.92 -42.80
C LEU A 280 -21.66 7.56 -42.83
N LEU A 281 -22.12 6.64 -41.96
CA LEU A 281 -21.63 5.26 -41.89
C LEU A 281 -22.79 4.31 -41.66
N SER A 282 -22.79 3.20 -42.40
CA SER A 282 -23.80 2.15 -42.31
C SER A 282 -23.22 0.79 -42.70
N PRO A 283 -23.87 -0.32 -42.32
CA PRO A 283 -23.49 -1.66 -42.75
C PRO A 283 -23.36 -1.78 -44.27
N ASP A 284 -24.23 -1.10 -45.03
CA ASP A 284 -24.19 -1.12 -46.49
C ASP A 284 -22.97 -0.38 -47.06
N ILE A 285 -22.56 0.72 -46.42
CA ILE A 285 -21.35 1.47 -46.81
C ILE A 285 -20.10 0.61 -46.54
N LEU A 286 -20.01 -0.03 -45.38
CA LEU A 286 -18.91 -0.94 -45.03
C LEU A 286 -18.83 -2.11 -46.02
N LYS A 287 -19.96 -2.75 -46.31
CA LYS A 287 -20.05 -3.87 -47.26
C LYS A 287 -19.65 -3.47 -48.68
N LYS A 288 -20.06 -2.28 -49.15
CA LYS A 288 -19.64 -1.74 -50.47
C LYS A 288 -18.13 -1.51 -50.57
N GLN A 289 -17.47 -1.21 -49.44
CA GLN A 289 -16.02 -1.04 -49.38
C GLN A 289 -15.26 -2.35 -49.10
N GLY A 290 -15.94 -3.50 -49.07
CA GLY A 290 -15.32 -4.82 -48.94
C GLY A 290 -15.14 -5.32 -47.51
N PHE A 291 -15.77 -4.68 -46.52
CA PHE A 291 -15.75 -5.13 -45.13
C PHE A 291 -17.01 -5.96 -44.84
N GLU A 292 -16.86 -7.26 -44.57
CA GLU A 292 -17.96 -8.14 -44.20
C GLU A 292 -18.22 -8.09 -42.69
N GLU A 293 -19.44 -7.73 -42.25
CA GLU A 293 -19.82 -7.83 -40.83
C GLU A 293 -21.27 -8.24 -40.56
N GLU A 294 -21.43 -9.06 -39.52
CA GLU A 294 -22.53 -8.94 -38.55
C GLU A 294 -22.32 -7.67 -37.72
N CYS A 295 -22.60 -6.52 -38.33
CA CYS A 295 -22.42 -5.25 -37.65
C CYS A 295 -23.38 -5.17 -36.42
N GLN A 296 -22.97 -4.53 -35.33
CA GLN A 296 -23.84 -4.26 -34.18
C GLN A 296 -24.29 -2.80 -34.18
N ALA A 297 -24.95 -2.33 -33.13
CA ALA A 297 -25.25 -0.91 -32.97
C ALA A 297 -23.97 -0.10 -32.72
N PHE A 298 -23.90 1.12 -33.26
CA PHE A 298 -22.78 2.04 -33.02
C PHE A 298 -23.02 2.82 -31.73
N TYR A 299 -22.55 2.31 -30.60
CA TYR A 299 -22.76 2.98 -29.30
C TYR A 299 -21.92 4.24 -29.12
N GLN A 300 -20.80 4.34 -29.84
CA GLN A 300 -19.87 5.45 -29.69
C GLN A 300 -19.24 5.85 -31.03
N PHE A 301 -19.12 7.15 -31.25
CA PHE A 301 -18.37 7.70 -32.37
C PHE A 301 -17.81 9.08 -32.03
N TYR A 302 -16.80 9.48 -32.80
CA TYR A 302 -16.25 10.82 -32.82
C TYR A 302 -16.19 11.28 -34.28
N HIS A 303 -16.74 12.46 -34.56
CA HIS A 303 -16.71 13.10 -35.86
C HIS A 303 -15.84 14.36 -35.75
N GLY A 304 -14.78 14.43 -36.55
CA GLY A 304 -13.88 15.58 -36.62
C GLY A 304 -14.45 16.69 -37.50
N ALA A 305 -13.96 17.93 -37.30
CA ALA A 305 -14.37 19.08 -38.09
C ALA A 305 -13.87 19.05 -39.56
N ASP A 306 -12.96 18.14 -39.87
CA ASP A 306 -12.46 17.84 -41.20
C ASP A 306 -13.31 16.79 -41.94
N GLY A 307 -14.35 16.25 -41.30
CA GLY A 307 -15.19 15.17 -41.83
C GLY A 307 -14.66 13.76 -41.56
N SER A 308 -13.57 13.61 -40.80
CA SER A 308 -13.12 12.30 -40.33
C SER A 308 -14.08 11.69 -39.32
N LEU A 309 -14.27 10.37 -39.35
CA LEU A 309 -15.18 9.65 -38.45
C LEU A 309 -14.47 8.45 -37.82
N PHE A 310 -14.56 8.35 -36.50
CA PHE A 310 -13.99 7.26 -35.70
C PHE A 310 -15.12 6.60 -34.91
N THR A 311 -15.20 5.28 -34.91
CA THR A 311 -16.24 4.56 -34.17
C THR A 311 -15.77 3.17 -33.73
N ILE A 312 -16.55 2.57 -32.85
CA ILE A 312 -16.35 1.22 -32.34
C ILE A 312 -17.56 0.38 -32.79
N ASN A 313 -17.31 -0.78 -33.37
CA ASN A 313 -18.36 -1.75 -33.68
C ASN A 313 -17.86 -3.16 -33.40
N ASN A 314 -18.61 -3.93 -32.60
CA ASN A 314 -18.31 -5.34 -32.31
C ASN A 314 -16.84 -5.59 -31.89
N GLY A 315 -16.30 -4.74 -31.01
CA GLY A 315 -14.92 -4.81 -30.53
C GLY A 315 -13.84 -4.31 -31.51
N ARG A 316 -14.22 -3.88 -32.72
CA ARG A 316 -13.31 -3.31 -33.73
C ARG A 316 -13.35 -1.79 -33.73
N ILE A 317 -12.21 -1.19 -34.05
CA ILE A 317 -12.09 0.24 -34.32
C ILE A 317 -12.24 0.46 -35.82
N ILE A 318 -13.06 1.44 -36.18
CA ILE A 318 -13.28 1.87 -37.55
C ILE A 318 -12.91 3.34 -37.64
N TYR A 319 -11.98 3.66 -38.54
CA TYR A 319 -11.63 5.04 -38.90
C TYR A 319 -11.93 5.26 -40.38
N GLN A 320 -12.85 6.16 -40.66
CA GLN A 320 -13.17 6.68 -41.98
C GLN A 320 -12.51 8.05 -42.16
N GLY A 321 -11.70 8.21 -43.21
CA GLY A 321 -11.04 9.47 -43.53
C GLY A 321 -12.00 10.50 -44.15
N GLU A 322 -11.49 11.71 -44.37
CA GLU A 322 -12.26 12.87 -44.88
C GLU A 322 -13.00 12.61 -46.22
N ASN A 323 -12.49 11.68 -47.03
CA ASN A 323 -13.08 11.31 -48.32
C ASN A 323 -14.13 10.18 -48.23
N GLY A 324 -14.46 9.72 -47.02
CA GLY A 324 -15.39 8.62 -46.77
C GLY A 324 -14.80 7.21 -46.93
N ALA A 325 -13.51 7.08 -47.27
CA ALA A 325 -12.83 5.79 -47.35
C ALA A 325 -12.42 5.29 -45.95
N ILE A 326 -12.55 3.99 -45.70
CA ILE A 326 -12.06 3.38 -44.46
C ILE A 326 -10.53 3.31 -44.49
N VAL A 327 -9.89 3.99 -43.55
CA VAL A 327 -8.43 4.09 -43.39
C VAL A 327 -7.92 3.02 -42.42
N PHE A 328 -8.63 2.79 -41.32
CA PHE A 328 -8.31 1.75 -40.35
C PHE A 328 -9.55 0.92 -40.03
N TYR A 329 -9.36 -0.39 -39.98
CA TYR A 329 -10.37 -1.37 -39.62
C TYR A 329 -9.70 -2.57 -38.95
N GLY A 330 -9.91 -2.75 -37.65
CA GLY A 330 -9.26 -3.85 -36.92
C GLY A 330 -9.62 -3.92 -35.44
N ASP A 331 -9.38 -5.09 -34.84
CA ASP A 331 -9.52 -5.38 -33.40
C ASP A 331 -8.19 -5.28 -32.65
N SER A 332 -7.12 -4.85 -33.32
CA SER A 332 -5.79 -4.81 -32.75
C SER A 332 -4.90 -3.75 -33.38
N ALA A 333 -3.92 -3.28 -32.62
CA ALA A 333 -2.92 -2.29 -33.02
C ALA A 333 -1.51 -2.89 -32.98
N GLY A 334 -0.68 -2.59 -33.96
CA GLY A 334 0.69 -3.10 -34.05
C GLY A 334 1.64 -2.39 -33.08
N TYR A 335 2.54 -3.13 -32.43
CA TYR A 335 3.65 -2.51 -31.71
C TYR A 335 4.79 -2.13 -32.67
N PRO A 336 5.37 -0.93 -32.55
CA PRO A 336 6.57 -0.59 -33.28
C PRO A 336 7.70 -1.60 -33.01
N GLY A 337 8.47 -1.98 -34.03
CA GLY A 337 9.55 -2.96 -33.89
C GLY A 337 10.61 -2.59 -32.84
N THR A 338 10.78 -1.30 -32.57
CA THR A 338 11.64 -0.76 -31.50
C THR A 338 11.13 -1.12 -30.10
N VAL A 339 9.81 -1.13 -29.89
CA VAL A 339 9.18 -1.51 -28.62
C VAL A 339 9.37 -3.01 -28.37
N VAL A 340 9.12 -3.85 -29.39
CA VAL A 340 9.32 -5.30 -29.30
C VAL A 340 10.79 -5.63 -28.99
N ALA A 341 11.74 -5.00 -29.69
CA ALA A 341 13.17 -5.16 -29.39
C ALA A 341 13.53 -4.71 -27.97
N GLY A 342 12.96 -3.59 -27.51
CA GLY A 342 13.10 -3.09 -26.15
C GLY A 342 12.61 -4.07 -25.09
N ARG A 343 11.45 -4.71 -25.30
CA ARG A 343 10.91 -5.75 -24.40
C ARG A 343 11.84 -6.95 -24.30
N ILE A 344 12.35 -7.45 -25.43
CA ILE A 344 13.30 -8.58 -25.45
C ILE A 344 14.57 -8.22 -24.67
N LEU A 345 15.13 -7.02 -24.89
CA LEU A 345 16.29 -6.53 -24.14
C LEU A 345 16.01 -6.38 -22.64
N ALA A 346 14.83 -5.89 -22.27
CA ALA A 346 14.41 -5.81 -20.87
C ALA A 346 14.46 -7.20 -20.22
N TRP A 347 13.87 -8.22 -20.83
CA TRP A 347 13.86 -9.60 -20.32
C TRP A 347 15.26 -10.24 -20.17
N LEU A 348 16.30 -9.71 -20.81
CA LEU A 348 17.69 -10.13 -20.56
C LEU A 348 18.25 -9.61 -19.22
N LEU A 349 17.72 -8.52 -18.67
CA LEU A 349 18.19 -7.95 -17.40
C LEU A 349 17.95 -8.86 -16.19
N PRO A 350 16.77 -9.51 -16.00
CA PRO A 350 16.58 -10.52 -14.97
C PRO A 350 17.57 -11.68 -15.07
N LEU A 351 17.85 -12.16 -16.29
CA LEU A 351 18.82 -13.22 -16.53
C LEU A 351 20.26 -12.78 -16.20
N ALA A 352 20.61 -11.54 -16.55
CA ALA A 352 21.87 -10.92 -16.16
C ALA A 352 21.99 -10.78 -14.64
N TRP A 353 20.93 -10.33 -13.97
CA TRP A 353 20.90 -10.21 -12.52
C TRP A 353 21.01 -11.58 -11.83
N LEU A 354 20.29 -12.60 -12.31
CA LEU A 354 20.42 -13.97 -11.84
C LEU A 354 21.87 -14.47 -11.98
N SER A 355 22.53 -14.15 -13.10
CA SER A 355 23.94 -14.48 -13.32
C SER A 355 24.86 -13.78 -12.32
N VAL A 356 24.60 -12.50 -12.01
CA VAL A 356 25.31 -11.73 -10.96
C VAL A 356 25.10 -12.35 -9.58
N VAL A 357 23.87 -12.75 -9.25
CA VAL A 357 23.55 -13.46 -7.99
C VAL A 357 24.33 -14.77 -7.89
N VAL A 358 24.31 -15.60 -8.94
CA VAL A 358 25.07 -16.87 -8.96
C VAL A 358 26.57 -16.61 -8.81
N LEU A 359 27.11 -15.59 -9.46
CA LEU A 359 28.52 -15.21 -9.32
C LEU A 359 28.84 -14.70 -7.90
N MET A 360 27.95 -13.93 -7.28
CA MET A 360 28.09 -13.50 -5.88
C MET A 360 28.04 -14.69 -4.93
N LEU A 361 27.07 -15.60 -5.08
CA LEU A 361 26.95 -16.82 -4.27
C LEU A 361 28.19 -17.72 -4.44
N ARG A 362 28.67 -17.89 -5.67
CA ARG A 362 29.91 -18.63 -5.96
C ARG A 362 31.11 -18.00 -5.26
N ARG A 363 31.24 -16.66 -5.29
CA ARG A 363 32.34 -15.97 -4.59
C ARG A 363 32.20 -16.02 -3.09
N LEU A 364 30.98 -15.85 -2.55
CA LEU A 364 30.70 -16.04 -1.14
C LEU A 364 31.14 -17.45 -0.70
N TYR A 365 30.82 -18.47 -1.49
CA TYR A 365 31.23 -19.85 -1.23
C TYR A 365 32.76 -20.03 -1.27
N ILE A 366 33.45 -19.50 -2.27
CA ILE A 366 34.89 -19.73 -2.45
C ILE A 366 35.75 -18.85 -1.52
N ASP A 367 35.48 -17.55 -1.48
CA ASP A 367 36.35 -16.55 -0.85
C ASP A 367 36.00 -16.30 0.62
N VAL A 368 34.71 -16.33 0.99
CA VAL A 368 34.25 -16.06 2.37
C VAL A 368 34.10 -17.36 3.16
N LEU A 369 33.34 -18.31 2.62
CA LEU A 369 33.10 -19.61 3.25
C LEU A 369 34.25 -20.59 3.04
N LYS A 370 35.28 -20.22 2.27
CA LYS A 370 36.46 -21.06 2.00
C LYS A 370 36.10 -22.48 1.54
N ARG A 371 35.06 -22.60 0.70
CA ARG A 371 34.47 -23.85 0.21
C ARG A 371 33.91 -24.77 1.29
N ASN A 372 33.54 -24.23 2.45
CA ASN A 372 32.94 -24.98 3.54
C ASN A 372 31.62 -24.31 3.96
N PHE A 373 30.50 -24.94 3.63
CA PHE A 373 29.21 -24.49 4.14
C PHE A 373 29.06 -24.94 5.60
N PRO A 374 28.92 -24.04 6.57
CA PRO A 374 28.56 -24.44 7.91
C PRO A 374 27.20 -25.14 7.85
N ARG A 375 27.06 -26.29 8.51
CA ARG A 375 25.82 -27.11 8.50
C ARG A 375 24.58 -26.28 8.84
N THR A 376 24.73 -25.31 9.74
CA THR A 376 23.68 -24.36 10.13
C THR A 376 23.20 -23.47 8.98
N ALA A 377 24.08 -23.00 8.10
CA ALA A 377 23.67 -22.17 6.95
C ALA A 377 22.89 -22.98 5.91
N VAL A 378 23.25 -24.26 5.69
CA VAL A 378 22.52 -25.15 4.79
C VAL A 378 21.12 -25.46 5.35
N GLN A 379 21.03 -25.71 6.66
CA GLN A 379 19.76 -25.91 7.34
C GLN A 379 18.86 -24.68 7.24
N ILE A 380 19.38 -23.49 7.52
CA ILE A 380 18.64 -22.22 7.40
C ILE A 380 18.15 -22.02 5.96
N ALA A 381 19.00 -22.27 4.95
CA ALA A 381 18.62 -22.14 3.55
C ALA A 381 17.52 -23.13 3.14
N PHE A 382 17.62 -24.40 3.57
CA PHE A 382 16.60 -25.41 3.25
C PHE A 382 15.26 -25.10 3.90
N ILE A 383 15.27 -24.69 5.17
CA ILE A 383 14.08 -24.23 5.89
C ILE A 383 13.48 -23.01 5.19
N PHE A 384 14.32 -22.03 4.84
CA PHE A 384 13.87 -20.82 4.15
C PHE A 384 13.15 -21.15 2.84
N ILE A 385 13.75 -21.99 1.99
CA ILE A 385 13.16 -22.41 0.71
C ILE A 385 11.85 -23.17 0.96
N THR A 386 11.84 -24.11 1.91
CA THR A 386 10.66 -24.95 2.18
C THR A 386 9.50 -24.13 2.73
N VAL A 387 9.75 -23.25 3.70
CA VAL A 387 8.73 -22.39 4.28
C VAL A 387 8.22 -21.40 3.23
N THR A 388 9.09 -20.75 2.45
CA THR A 388 8.67 -19.83 1.37
C THR A 388 7.80 -20.53 0.32
N LEU A 389 8.21 -21.73 -0.12
CA LEU A 389 7.47 -22.50 -1.11
C LEU A 389 6.11 -22.96 -0.57
N SER A 390 6.10 -23.52 0.65
CA SER A 390 4.85 -23.96 1.30
C SER A 390 3.90 -22.80 1.53
N ALA A 391 4.41 -21.66 1.99
CA ALA A 391 3.69 -20.42 2.17
C ALA A 391 3.07 -19.96 0.83
N GLY A 392 3.87 -19.82 -0.22
CA GLY A 392 3.39 -19.39 -1.54
C GLY A 392 2.28 -20.30 -2.09
N ILE A 393 2.45 -21.62 -1.98
CA ILE A 393 1.45 -22.61 -2.42
C ILE A 393 0.16 -22.50 -1.61
N VAL A 394 0.26 -22.46 -0.28
CA VAL A 394 -0.92 -22.36 0.60
C VAL A 394 -1.67 -21.05 0.35
N SER A 395 -0.96 -19.93 0.16
CA SER A 395 -1.58 -18.64 -0.14
C SER A 395 -2.35 -18.66 -1.46
N ASP A 396 -1.75 -19.16 -2.54
CA ASP A 396 -2.42 -19.28 -3.85
C ASP A 396 -3.64 -20.21 -3.78
N MET A 397 -3.52 -21.34 -3.09
CA MET A 397 -4.62 -22.28 -2.89
C MET A 397 -5.78 -21.66 -2.08
N LEU A 398 -5.47 -20.96 -0.98
CA LEU A 398 -6.47 -20.30 -0.15
C LEU A 398 -7.16 -19.17 -0.92
N PHE A 399 -6.40 -18.37 -1.67
CA PHE A 399 -6.96 -17.28 -2.46
C PHE A 399 -7.93 -17.81 -3.52
N LYS A 400 -7.50 -18.78 -4.34
CA LYS A 400 -8.36 -19.40 -5.35
C LYS A 400 -9.59 -20.06 -4.73
N SER A 401 -9.41 -20.80 -3.63
CA SER A 401 -10.54 -21.49 -2.99
C SER A 401 -11.54 -20.53 -2.36
N PHE A 402 -11.06 -19.46 -1.71
CA PHE A 402 -11.92 -18.43 -1.13
C PHE A 402 -12.68 -17.70 -2.22
N PHE A 403 -11.97 -17.26 -3.27
CA PHE A 403 -12.57 -16.52 -4.38
C PHE A 403 -13.66 -17.33 -5.08
N THR A 404 -13.37 -18.60 -5.45
CA THR A 404 -14.38 -19.47 -6.07
C THR A 404 -15.56 -19.76 -5.15
N ARG A 405 -15.34 -19.97 -3.84
CA ARG A 405 -16.44 -20.17 -2.88
C ARG A 405 -17.31 -18.93 -2.74
N TYR A 406 -16.68 -17.75 -2.70
CA TYR A 406 -17.38 -16.49 -2.62
C TYR A 406 -18.19 -16.22 -3.90
N GLU A 407 -17.57 -16.36 -5.08
CA GLU A 407 -18.25 -16.22 -6.38
C GLU A 407 -19.49 -17.12 -6.46
N ASN A 408 -19.37 -18.40 -6.11
CA ASN A 408 -20.51 -19.32 -6.11
C ASN A 408 -21.60 -18.88 -5.11
N LYS A 409 -21.20 -18.38 -3.93
CA LYS A 409 -22.16 -17.89 -2.94
C LYS A 409 -22.90 -16.63 -3.43
N VAL A 410 -22.21 -15.73 -4.12
CA VAL A 410 -22.81 -14.57 -4.77
C VAL A 410 -23.78 -15.03 -5.86
N LEU A 411 -23.35 -15.90 -6.78
CA LEU A 411 -24.21 -16.44 -7.85
C LEU A 411 -25.46 -17.15 -7.31
N ASP A 412 -25.33 -17.97 -6.27
CA ASP A 412 -26.46 -18.64 -5.63
C ASP A 412 -27.45 -17.63 -5.03
N ASN A 413 -26.95 -16.56 -4.41
CA ASN A 413 -27.78 -15.50 -3.85
C ASN A 413 -28.49 -14.72 -4.98
N LEU A 414 -27.79 -14.35 -6.05
CA LEU A 414 -28.36 -13.66 -7.20
C LEU A 414 -29.44 -14.50 -7.90
N ALA A 415 -29.18 -15.81 -8.07
CA ALA A 415 -30.15 -16.74 -8.64
C ALA A 415 -31.41 -16.88 -7.77
N GLN A 416 -31.28 -16.86 -6.43
CA GLN A 416 -32.42 -16.84 -5.51
C GLN A 416 -33.25 -15.56 -5.65
N THR A 417 -32.60 -14.39 -5.80
CA THR A 417 -33.31 -13.12 -6.02
C THR A 417 -34.09 -13.14 -7.35
N VAL A 418 -33.45 -13.59 -8.43
CA VAL A 418 -34.08 -13.78 -9.74
C VAL A 418 -35.26 -14.75 -9.68
N GLN A 419 -35.16 -15.83 -8.90
CA GLN A 419 -36.24 -16.80 -8.73
C GLN A 419 -37.49 -16.19 -8.07
N LEU A 420 -37.32 -15.15 -7.24
CA LEU A 420 -38.40 -14.47 -6.53
C LEU A 420 -38.92 -13.23 -7.26
N ALA A 421 -38.11 -12.61 -8.12
CA ALA A 421 -38.46 -11.39 -8.85
C ALA A 421 -39.82 -11.43 -9.60
N PRO A 422 -40.24 -12.55 -10.23
CA PRO A 422 -41.54 -12.64 -10.90
C PRO A 422 -42.75 -12.49 -9.97
N SER A 423 -42.58 -12.64 -8.65
CA SER A 423 -43.66 -12.39 -7.67
C SER A 423 -43.89 -10.91 -7.36
N VAL A 424 -42.93 -10.06 -7.73
CA VAL A 424 -42.94 -8.62 -7.46
C VAL A 424 -43.21 -7.81 -8.73
N ILE A 425 -42.69 -8.27 -9.88
CA ILE A 425 -42.77 -7.55 -11.14
C ILE A 425 -44.01 -7.96 -11.95
N ASP A 426 -44.79 -6.96 -12.36
CA ASP A 426 -45.97 -7.10 -13.22
C ASP A 426 -45.57 -7.31 -14.69
N GLY A 427 -45.62 -8.57 -15.14
CA GLY A 427 -45.37 -8.94 -16.53
C GLY A 427 -46.39 -8.37 -17.52
N ASP A 428 -47.65 -8.16 -17.13
CA ASP A 428 -48.66 -7.57 -18.02
C ASP A 428 -48.32 -6.10 -18.32
N ALA A 429 -47.81 -5.37 -17.32
CA ALA A 429 -47.31 -4.01 -17.50
C ALA A 429 -46.08 -3.97 -18.41
N ILE A 430 -45.13 -4.90 -18.26
CA ILE A 430 -43.98 -4.99 -19.17
C ILE A 430 -44.43 -5.25 -20.61
N GLN A 431 -45.42 -6.12 -20.81
CA GLN A 431 -45.91 -6.44 -22.14
C GLN A 431 -46.47 -5.21 -22.87
N ARG A 432 -47.12 -4.29 -22.15
CA ARG A 432 -47.64 -3.03 -22.70
C ARG A 432 -46.59 -1.98 -23.05
N ILE A 433 -45.36 -2.13 -22.54
CA ILE A 433 -44.24 -1.23 -22.88
C ILE A 433 -43.61 -1.73 -24.19
N ASP A 434 -44.03 -1.15 -25.31
CA ASP A 434 -43.71 -1.60 -26.67
C ASP A 434 -43.06 -0.52 -27.57
N ASN A 435 -42.81 0.69 -27.08
CA ASN A 435 -42.13 1.75 -27.83
C ASN A 435 -41.33 2.74 -26.94
N LEU A 436 -40.60 3.66 -27.58
CA LEU A 436 -39.78 4.68 -26.91
C LEU A 436 -40.60 5.78 -26.23
N GLU A 437 -41.77 6.15 -26.77
CA GLU A 437 -42.60 7.24 -26.24
C GLU A 437 -43.17 6.93 -24.84
N GLN A 438 -43.33 5.65 -24.54
CA GLN A 438 -43.78 5.14 -23.24
C GLN A 438 -42.71 5.21 -22.13
N PHE A 439 -41.47 5.63 -22.44
CA PHE A 439 -40.47 5.91 -21.41
C PHE A 439 -41.01 6.95 -20.42
N MET A 440 -40.90 6.66 -19.12
CA MET A 440 -41.52 7.44 -18.03
C MET A 440 -43.06 7.54 -18.08
N GLY A 441 -43.72 6.66 -18.84
CA GLY A 441 -45.17 6.45 -18.79
C GLY A 441 -45.63 5.75 -17.50
N TRP A 442 -46.94 5.51 -17.38
CA TRP A 442 -47.51 4.90 -16.17
C TRP A 442 -47.02 3.46 -15.94
N ASP A 443 -47.07 2.61 -16.97
CA ASP A 443 -46.59 1.23 -16.90
C ASP A 443 -45.08 1.17 -16.60
N TYR A 444 -44.27 2.00 -17.29
CA TYR A 444 -42.83 2.10 -17.04
C TYR A 444 -42.51 2.46 -15.58
N ASN A 445 -43.14 3.50 -15.04
CA ASN A 445 -42.93 3.92 -13.65
C ASN A 445 -43.46 2.89 -12.63
N SER A 446 -44.49 2.11 -12.99
CA SER A 446 -44.97 1.01 -12.16
C SER A 446 -43.92 -0.09 -12.06
N VAL A 447 -43.44 -0.58 -13.22
CA VAL A 447 -42.39 -1.61 -13.31
C VAL A 447 -41.09 -1.13 -12.66
N ARG A 448 -40.70 0.13 -12.88
CA ARG A 448 -39.51 0.74 -12.27
C ARG A 448 -39.57 0.66 -10.75
N ARG A 449 -40.67 1.09 -10.13
CA ARG A 449 -40.83 1.01 -8.67
C ARG A 449 -40.81 -0.43 -8.16
N GLN A 450 -41.30 -1.40 -8.94
CA GLN A 450 -41.26 -2.81 -8.57
C GLN A 450 -39.83 -3.38 -8.65
N LEU A 451 -39.06 -3.03 -9.68
CA LEU A 451 -37.66 -3.42 -9.81
C LEU A 451 -36.83 -2.89 -8.62
N PHE A 452 -37.02 -1.62 -8.25
CA PHE A 452 -36.33 -1.02 -7.11
C PHE A 452 -36.69 -1.69 -5.77
N LYS A 453 -37.96 -2.10 -5.61
CA LYS A 453 -38.44 -2.80 -4.40
C LYS A 453 -37.83 -4.20 -4.20
N ILE A 454 -37.37 -4.88 -5.25
CA ILE A 454 -36.67 -6.17 -5.10
C ILE A 454 -35.46 -6.02 -4.18
N PHE A 455 -34.80 -4.87 -4.22
CA PHE A 455 -33.61 -4.56 -3.44
C PHE A 455 -33.90 -3.63 -2.26
N ASN A 456 -35.17 -3.45 -1.86
CA ASN A 456 -35.53 -2.48 -0.81
C ASN A 456 -34.85 -1.10 -1.02
N ASP A 457 -34.82 -0.62 -2.26
CA ASP A 457 -34.14 0.62 -2.67
C ASP A 457 -32.64 0.68 -2.30
N ASN A 458 -31.98 -0.48 -2.20
CA ASN A 458 -30.58 -0.67 -1.81
C ASN A 458 -30.25 -0.11 -0.40
N GLN A 459 -31.22 -0.17 0.52
CA GLN A 459 -31.05 0.34 1.89
C GLN A 459 -30.44 -0.67 2.87
N ASP A 460 -30.32 -1.94 2.48
CA ASP A 460 -29.85 -2.99 3.37
C ASP A 460 -28.41 -3.43 3.06
N PRO A 461 -27.59 -3.77 4.07
CA PRO A 461 -26.22 -4.22 3.83
C PRO A 461 -26.07 -5.47 2.94
N TRP A 462 -27.10 -6.32 2.85
CA TRP A 462 -27.03 -7.57 2.08
C TRP A 462 -27.25 -7.38 0.57
N ASN A 463 -27.90 -6.27 0.17
CA ASN A 463 -28.14 -5.93 -1.23
C ASN A 463 -27.25 -4.78 -1.74
N ALA A 464 -26.38 -4.25 -0.88
CA ALA A 464 -25.31 -3.33 -1.27
C ALA A 464 -24.58 -3.83 -2.51
N GLY A 465 -24.40 -2.95 -3.51
CA GLY A 465 -23.74 -3.30 -4.78
C GLY A 465 -24.60 -4.06 -5.79
N GLN A 466 -25.82 -4.51 -5.44
CA GLN A 466 -26.67 -5.23 -6.38
C GLN A 466 -27.45 -4.28 -7.29
N TYR A 467 -27.61 -4.69 -8.54
CA TYR A 467 -28.43 -3.99 -9.52
C TYR A 467 -29.40 -4.97 -10.18
N GLY A 468 -30.46 -4.41 -10.77
CA GLY A 468 -31.41 -5.14 -11.60
C GLY A 468 -31.48 -4.60 -13.02
N ALA A 469 -31.72 -5.47 -13.98
CA ALA A 469 -32.03 -5.08 -15.35
C ALA A 469 -33.17 -5.91 -15.93
N LEU A 470 -33.93 -5.34 -16.86
CA LEU A 470 -35.03 -6.01 -17.54
C LEU A 470 -34.77 -6.06 -19.04
N TYR A 471 -35.05 -7.22 -19.64
CA TYR A 471 -34.84 -7.46 -21.07
C TYR A 471 -36.11 -8.02 -21.72
N LYS A 472 -36.33 -7.65 -22.98
CA LYS A 472 -37.41 -8.16 -23.83
C LYS A 472 -36.83 -8.70 -25.13
N VAL A 473 -37.57 -9.60 -25.77
CA VAL A 473 -37.22 -10.15 -27.07
C VAL A 473 -38.26 -9.70 -28.09
N ALA A 474 -37.83 -9.09 -29.19
CA ALA A 474 -38.67 -8.70 -30.31
C ALA A 474 -37.89 -8.81 -31.62
N ASP A 475 -38.53 -9.29 -32.69
CA ASP A 475 -37.93 -9.40 -34.03
C ASP A 475 -36.54 -10.08 -34.09
N ASN A 476 -36.37 -11.18 -33.34
CA ASN A 476 -35.09 -11.92 -33.19
C ASN A 476 -33.95 -11.09 -32.55
N LYS A 477 -34.28 -10.02 -31.82
CA LYS A 477 -33.35 -9.15 -31.11
C LYS A 477 -33.68 -9.12 -29.62
N VAL A 478 -32.66 -8.89 -28.80
CA VAL A 478 -32.79 -8.66 -27.37
C VAL A 478 -32.65 -7.17 -27.11
N TYR A 479 -33.62 -6.61 -26.40
CA TYR A 479 -33.64 -5.22 -25.97
C TYR A 479 -33.59 -5.17 -24.45
N ALA A 480 -32.71 -4.35 -23.90
CA ALA A 480 -32.83 -3.93 -22.52
C ALA A 480 -33.94 -2.87 -22.42
N LEU A 481 -34.90 -3.14 -21.54
CA LEU A 481 -36.05 -2.30 -21.23
C LEU A 481 -35.74 -1.26 -20.15
N MET A 482 -34.91 -1.65 -19.17
CA MET A 482 -34.65 -0.85 -17.98
C MET A 482 -33.41 -1.36 -17.26
N PHE A 483 -32.51 -0.44 -16.90
CA PHE A 483 -31.43 -0.69 -15.95
C PHE A 483 -31.71 0.06 -14.64
N TYR A 484 -31.28 -0.52 -13.52
CA TYR A 484 -31.47 0.05 -12.18
C TYR A 484 -30.84 1.45 -12.02
N ASP A 485 -29.79 1.75 -12.78
CA ASP A 485 -29.12 3.05 -12.76
C ASP A 485 -29.78 4.13 -13.62
N ASP A 486 -30.88 3.79 -14.30
CA ASP A 486 -31.54 4.61 -15.31
C ASP A 486 -30.55 5.14 -16.36
N SER A 487 -29.61 4.34 -16.85
CA SER A 487 -28.70 4.75 -17.94
C SER A 487 -29.36 4.66 -19.33
N ILE A 488 -30.30 3.72 -19.52
CA ILE A 488 -30.93 3.42 -20.82
C ILE A 488 -32.41 3.83 -20.91
N GLY A 489 -32.98 3.79 -22.12
CA GLY A 489 -34.41 3.92 -22.43
C GLY A 489 -35.13 2.57 -22.54
N THR A 490 -36.36 2.55 -23.08
CA THR A 490 -37.20 1.33 -23.16
C THR A 490 -36.80 0.32 -24.24
N TYR A 491 -35.97 0.72 -25.21
CA TYR A 491 -35.63 -0.09 -26.38
C TYR A 491 -34.12 -0.04 -26.66
N TYR A 492 -33.28 -0.33 -25.67
CA TYR A 492 -31.84 -0.34 -25.89
C TYR A 492 -31.41 -1.70 -26.48
N PRO A 493 -30.91 -1.78 -27.73
CA PRO A 493 -30.51 -3.05 -28.31
C PRO A 493 -29.31 -3.63 -27.55
N ILE A 494 -29.32 -4.94 -27.30
CA ILE A 494 -28.23 -5.66 -26.63
C ILE A 494 -27.64 -6.70 -27.56
N ASP A 495 -28.50 -7.51 -28.18
CA ASP A 495 -28.12 -8.58 -29.07
C ASP A 495 -29.04 -8.60 -30.30
N PHE A 496 -28.45 -8.74 -31.48
CA PHE A 496 -29.18 -8.78 -32.75
C PHE A 496 -29.42 -10.21 -33.25
N ASP A 497 -28.89 -11.23 -32.57
CA ASP A 497 -29.13 -12.65 -32.86
C ASP A 497 -29.59 -13.42 -31.61
N TYR A 498 -30.84 -13.16 -31.22
CA TYR A 498 -31.47 -13.80 -30.07
C TYR A 498 -31.34 -15.34 -30.07
N LYS A 499 -31.47 -16.00 -31.24
CA LYS A 499 -31.49 -17.46 -31.35
C LYS A 499 -30.20 -18.14 -30.90
N ASN A 500 -29.06 -17.47 -31.11
CA ASN A 500 -27.76 -17.97 -30.68
C ASN A 500 -27.27 -17.30 -29.38
N SER A 501 -28.11 -16.47 -28.76
CA SER A 501 -27.76 -15.73 -27.54
C SER A 501 -27.94 -16.54 -26.26
N LYS A 502 -27.27 -16.08 -25.19
CA LYS A 502 -27.44 -16.59 -23.81
C LYS A 502 -28.86 -16.40 -23.26
N TYR A 503 -29.66 -15.52 -23.84
CA TYR A 503 -31.01 -15.19 -23.41
C TYR A 503 -32.05 -16.23 -23.85
N MET A 504 -31.80 -16.96 -24.94
CA MET A 504 -32.71 -17.98 -25.48
C MET A 504 -33.17 -19.02 -24.45
N PRO A 505 -32.30 -19.71 -23.69
CA PRO A 505 -32.74 -20.72 -22.71
C PRO A 505 -33.58 -20.13 -21.58
N VAL A 506 -33.41 -18.85 -21.26
CA VAL A 506 -34.20 -18.16 -20.23
C VAL A 506 -35.59 -17.85 -20.76
N TYR A 507 -35.66 -17.20 -21.93
CA TYR A 507 -36.91 -16.72 -22.51
C TYR A 507 -37.79 -17.85 -23.06
N ASP A 508 -37.21 -18.84 -23.75
CA ASP A 508 -37.99 -19.93 -24.38
C ASP A 508 -38.28 -21.10 -23.43
N ARG A 509 -37.39 -21.36 -22.47
CA ARG A 509 -37.49 -22.55 -21.59
C ARG A 509 -37.71 -22.21 -20.12
N GLY A 510 -37.74 -20.94 -19.75
CA GLY A 510 -37.90 -20.50 -18.37
C GLY A 510 -36.75 -20.91 -17.44
N LYS A 511 -35.55 -21.15 -17.99
CA LYS A 511 -34.41 -21.63 -17.20
C LYS A 511 -33.67 -20.45 -16.56
N ILE A 512 -33.44 -20.51 -15.25
CA ILE A 512 -32.50 -19.58 -14.59
C ILE A 512 -31.07 -19.97 -14.93
N ILE A 513 -30.26 -18.99 -15.31
CA ILE A 513 -28.83 -19.17 -15.60
C ILE A 513 -28.01 -18.13 -14.84
N THR A 514 -26.78 -18.49 -14.53
CA THR A 514 -25.78 -17.63 -13.88
C THR A 514 -24.65 -17.34 -14.88
N ILE A 515 -24.24 -16.09 -14.99
CA ILE A 515 -23.29 -15.62 -15.99
C ILE A 515 -22.19 -14.80 -15.32
N LYS A 516 -20.99 -14.92 -15.88
CA LYS A 516 -19.85 -14.05 -15.62
C LYS A 516 -19.35 -13.55 -16.96
N GLU A 517 -19.23 -12.25 -17.11
CA GLU A 517 -18.90 -11.62 -18.38
C GLU A 517 -18.22 -10.29 -18.17
N SER A 518 -17.43 -9.87 -19.14
CA SER A 518 -16.87 -8.53 -19.19
C SER A 518 -17.31 -7.91 -20.50
N ASP A 519 -17.81 -6.68 -20.46
CA ASP A 519 -18.22 -5.91 -21.64
C ASP A 519 -17.55 -4.53 -21.63
N ALA A 520 -18.05 -3.57 -22.41
CA ALA A 520 -17.48 -2.23 -22.50
C ALA A 520 -17.61 -1.42 -21.19
N ASP A 521 -18.59 -1.75 -20.35
CA ASP A 521 -19.00 -0.96 -19.19
C ASP A 521 -18.53 -1.55 -17.85
N GLY A 522 -18.11 -2.82 -17.83
CA GLY A 522 -17.57 -3.43 -16.62
C GLY A 522 -17.28 -4.93 -16.66
N ASP A 523 -17.04 -5.47 -15.47
CA ASP A 523 -16.96 -6.91 -15.19
C ASP A 523 -18.17 -7.31 -14.35
N TRP A 524 -19.05 -8.11 -14.94
CA TRP A 524 -20.35 -8.43 -14.38
C TRP A 524 -20.42 -9.88 -13.88
N ILE A 525 -21.04 -10.07 -12.74
CA ILE A 525 -21.48 -11.36 -12.24
C ILE A 525 -22.98 -11.28 -11.92
N TYR A 526 -23.78 -12.07 -12.62
CA TYR A 526 -25.23 -11.92 -12.59
C TYR A 526 -25.98 -13.23 -12.81
N ALA A 527 -27.26 -13.23 -12.44
CA ALA A 527 -28.21 -14.28 -12.78
C ALA A 527 -29.31 -13.71 -13.68
N LEU A 528 -29.78 -14.52 -14.63
CA LEU A 528 -30.92 -14.22 -15.52
C LEU A 528 -32.05 -15.20 -15.28
N GLY A 529 -33.30 -14.70 -15.25
CA GLY A 529 -34.50 -15.52 -15.13
C GLY A 529 -35.72 -14.93 -15.83
N PRO A 530 -36.76 -15.75 -16.05
CA PRO A 530 -37.96 -15.35 -16.79
C PRO A 530 -38.93 -14.52 -15.93
N ILE A 531 -39.63 -13.57 -16.56
CA ILE A 531 -40.82 -12.89 -16.01
C ILE A 531 -42.06 -13.38 -16.76
N TYR A 532 -43.10 -13.69 -16.00
CA TYR A 532 -44.36 -14.21 -16.52
C TYR A 532 -45.46 -13.14 -16.49
N ASN A 533 -46.33 -13.16 -17.50
CA ASN A 533 -47.58 -12.40 -17.49
C ASN A 533 -48.68 -13.16 -16.75
N SER A 534 -49.88 -12.57 -16.60
CA SER A 534 -51.00 -13.22 -15.90
C SER A 534 -51.50 -14.52 -16.56
N ARG A 535 -51.13 -14.77 -17.81
CA ARG A 535 -51.43 -16.00 -18.56
C ARG A 535 -50.36 -17.09 -18.40
N GLY A 536 -49.28 -16.81 -17.67
CA GLY A 536 -48.15 -17.74 -17.48
C GLY A 536 -47.18 -17.80 -18.66
N GLU A 537 -47.26 -16.85 -19.60
CA GLU A 537 -46.34 -16.74 -20.73
C GLU A 537 -45.12 -15.92 -20.32
N ILE A 538 -43.93 -16.28 -20.81
CA ILE A 538 -42.70 -15.50 -20.59
C ILE A 538 -42.74 -14.28 -21.49
N VAL A 539 -42.68 -13.08 -20.89
CA VAL A 539 -42.79 -11.79 -21.61
C VAL A 539 -41.53 -10.93 -21.49
N ALA A 540 -40.66 -11.25 -20.53
CA ALA A 540 -39.40 -10.56 -20.29
C ALA A 540 -38.43 -11.44 -19.50
N MET A 541 -37.22 -10.96 -19.31
CA MET A 541 -36.21 -11.54 -18.44
C MET A 541 -35.77 -10.49 -17.42
N VAL A 542 -35.44 -10.94 -16.22
CA VAL A 542 -34.81 -10.14 -15.17
C VAL A 542 -33.39 -10.59 -14.96
N GLU A 543 -32.49 -9.64 -14.94
CA GLU A 543 -31.13 -9.77 -14.47
C GLU A 543 -31.02 -9.21 -13.06
N VAL A 544 -30.31 -9.93 -12.21
CA VAL A 544 -29.85 -9.41 -10.92
C VAL A 544 -28.36 -9.70 -10.84
N GLY A 545 -27.57 -8.64 -10.68
CA GLY A 545 -26.12 -8.70 -10.77
C GLY A 545 -25.41 -7.79 -9.79
N THR A 546 -24.10 -7.88 -9.78
CA THR A 546 -23.21 -6.95 -9.08
C THR A 546 -21.88 -6.82 -9.83
N ASP A 547 -21.11 -5.81 -9.48
CA ASP A 547 -19.78 -5.56 -10.02
C ASP A 547 -18.75 -6.44 -9.30
N LEU A 548 -17.94 -7.18 -10.06
CA LEU A 548 -16.91 -8.01 -9.45
C LEU A 548 -15.60 -7.23 -9.22
N PHE A 549 -15.42 -6.08 -9.87
CA PHE A 549 -14.13 -5.41 -9.95
C PHE A 549 -13.74 -4.71 -8.65
N GLY A 550 -14.66 -3.93 -8.04
CA GLY A 550 -14.43 -3.31 -6.73
C GLY A 550 -14.00 -4.33 -5.67
N PHE A 551 -14.70 -5.46 -5.62
CA PHE A 551 -14.35 -6.60 -4.77
C PHE A 551 -12.99 -7.24 -5.11
N VAL A 552 -12.66 -7.42 -6.39
CA VAL A 552 -11.37 -7.99 -6.82
C VAL A 552 -10.20 -7.07 -6.43
N GLU A 553 -10.35 -5.75 -6.51
CA GLU A 553 -9.31 -4.81 -6.11
C GLU A 553 -9.03 -4.88 -4.61
N GLU A 554 -10.07 -4.86 -3.77
CA GLU A 554 -9.92 -5.00 -2.31
C GLU A 554 -9.22 -6.32 -1.93
N ASN A 555 -9.62 -7.42 -2.59
CA ASN A 555 -9.01 -8.72 -2.35
C ASN A 555 -7.54 -8.81 -2.79
N LYS A 556 -7.13 -8.11 -3.86
CA LYS A 556 -5.69 -8.02 -4.22
C LYS A 556 -4.89 -7.38 -3.10
N THR A 557 -5.43 -6.35 -2.45
CA THR A 557 -4.79 -5.70 -1.30
C THR A 557 -4.70 -6.65 -0.11
N LEU A 558 -5.75 -7.42 0.18
CA LEU A 558 -5.72 -8.47 1.20
C LEU A 558 -4.64 -9.52 0.92
N VAL A 559 -4.55 -10.03 -0.32
CA VAL A 559 -3.51 -11.00 -0.71
C VAL A 559 -2.11 -10.41 -0.54
N LYS A 560 -1.90 -9.16 -0.98
CA LYS A 560 -0.62 -8.47 -0.80
C LYS A 560 -0.24 -8.43 0.68
N ASN A 561 -1.17 -8.07 1.56
CA ASN A 561 -0.94 -8.04 3.00
C ASN A 561 -0.63 -9.43 3.57
N ILE A 562 -1.34 -10.47 3.13
CA ILE A 562 -1.08 -11.87 3.51
C ILE A 562 0.33 -12.30 3.09
N VAL A 563 0.77 -11.98 1.87
CA VAL A 563 2.11 -12.33 1.39
C VAL A 563 3.20 -11.64 2.23
N ILE A 564 3.00 -10.37 2.60
CA ILE A 564 3.94 -9.65 3.47
C ILE A 564 3.93 -10.22 4.89
N ASP A 565 2.76 -10.58 5.45
CA ASP A 565 2.61 -11.33 6.72
C ASP A 565 3.43 -12.61 6.71
N MET A 566 3.34 -13.38 5.62
CA MET A 566 4.03 -14.66 5.48
C MET A 566 5.56 -14.48 5.37
N ALA A 567 6.03 -13.48 4.62
CA ALA A 567 7.44 -13.14 4.55
C ALA A 567 7.98 -12.69 5.93
N THR A 568 7.17 -11.96 6.69
CA THR A 568 7.49 -11.51 8.05
C THR A 568 7.63 -12.69 9.00
N ILE A 569 6.67 -13.61 8.99
CA ILE A 569 6.69 -14.85 9.80
C ILE A 569 7.90 -15.72 9.45
N LEU A 570 8.25 -15.79 8.17
CA LEU A 570 9.43 -16.52 7.72
C LEU A 570 10.72 -15.99 8.37
N VAL A 571 10.92 -14.67 8.40
CA VAL A 571 12.08 -14.05 9.08
C VAL A 571 12.08 -14.37 10.57
N VAL A 572 10.91 -14.26 11.23
CA VAL A 572 10.76 -14.64 12.64
C VAL A 572 11.12 -16.10 12.88
N LEU A 573 10.65 -17.02 12.03
CA LEU A 573 10.96 -18.44 12.12
C LEU A 573 12.46 -18.71 11.97
N ILE A 574 13.17 -17.98 11.10
CA ILE A 574 14.63 -18.11 10.97
C ILE A 574 15.32 -17.78 12.29
N PHE A 575 14.92 -16.70 12.97
CA PHE A 575 15.48 -16.35 14.28
C PHE A 575 15.17 -17.42 15.33
N VAL A 576 13.90 -17.81 15.46
CA VAL A 576 13.47 -18.85 16.43
C VAL A 576 14.20 -20.16 16.20
N LEU A 577 14.29 -20.63 14.95
CA LEU A 577 14.92 -21.91 14.62
C LEU A 577 16.44 -21.85 14.79
N THR A 578 17.07 -20.72 14.49
CA THR A 578 18.51 -20.51 14.76
C THR A 578 18.78 -20.64 16.26
N GLU A 579 17.97 -20.02 17.11
CA GLU A 579 18.13 -20.07 18.57
C GLU A 579 17.80 -21.45 19.16
N LEU A 580 16.76 -22.12 18.67
CA LEU A 580 16.45 -23.50 19.05
C LEU A 580 17.56 -24.49 18.64
N SER A 581 18.16 -24.30 17.47
CA SER A 581 19.28 -25.12 17.00
C SER A 581 20.51 -24.94 17.90
N ILE A 582 20.83 -23.70 18.29
CA ILE A 582 21.93 -23.39 19.21
C ILE A 582 21.66 -24.01 20.59
N LEU A 583 20.45 -23.83 21.12
CA LEU A 583 20.05 -24.43 22.40
C LEU A 583 20.15 -25.95 22.38
N GLY A 584 19.66 -26.61 21.31
CA GLY A 584 19.78 -28.06 21.14
C GLY A 584 21.24 -28.54 21.08
N GLY A 585 22.12 -27.77 20.43
CA GLY A 585 23.56 -28.01 20.43
C GLY A 585 24.16 -27.97 21.84
N ILE A 586 23.82 -26.94 22.64
CA ILE A 586 24.29 -26.80 24.02
C ILE A 586 23.79 -27.97 24.90
N LEU A 587 22.52 -28.35 24.78
CA LEU A 587 21.92 -29.43 25.56
C LEU A 587 22.48 -30.81 25.23
N SER A 588 22.75 -31.07 23.94
CA SER A 588 23.36 -32.33 23.48
C SER A 588 24.82 -32.43 23.90
N GLY A 589 25.58 -31.34 23.84
CA GLY A 589 26.95 -31.27 24.36
C GLY A 589 27.05 -31.58 25.87
N ARG A 590 26.09 -31.10 26.68
CA ARG A 590 26.01 -31.43 28.12
C ARG A 590 25.71 -32.91 28.41
N ARG A 591 25.04 -33.63 27.50
CA ARG A 591 24.74 -35.06 27.63
C ARG A 591 25.90 -35.98 27.25
N ALA A 592 26.88 -35.49 26.49
CA ALA A 592 28.01 -36.28 26.00
C ALA A 592 29.07 -36.62 27.08
N GLY A 593 28.94 -36.07 28.31
CA GLY A 593 29.86 -36.30 29.43
C GLY A 593 31.18 -35.51 29.30
N PRO A 594 31.86 -35.20 30.42
CA PRO A 594 33.14 -34.50 30.37
C PRO A 594 34.20 -35.39 29.70
N GLY A 595 34.88 -34.87 28.69
CA GLY A 595 36.11 -35.47 28.20
C GLY A 595 37.13 -35.58 29.34
N LYS A 596 37.78 -36.74 29.45
CA LYS A 596 38.94 -36.95 30.33
C LYS A 596 39.98 -35.89 29.98
N ASP A 597 40.14 -34.85 30.80
CA ASP A 597 41.36 -34.05 30.99
C ASP A 597 41.02 -32.73 31.72
N THR A 598 40.61 -32.78 32.99
CA THR A 598 40.72 -31.63 33.89
C THR A 598 40.99 -32.08 35.32
N GLY A 599 42.06 -31.56 35.92
CA GLY A 599 42.45 -31.84 37.31
C GLY A 599 41.46 -31.25 38.32
N PRO A 600 41.39 -31.79 39.55
CA PRO A 600 40.45 -31.33 40.57
C PRO A 600 40.96 -30.02 41.19
N GLY A 601 40.20 -28.91 41.08
CA GLY A 601 40.49 -27.74 41.92
C GLY A 601 40.08 -26.33 41.52
N ALA A 602 39.36 -26.08 40.41
CA ALA A 602 38.90 -24.72 40.08
C ALA A 602 37.35 -24.62 40.12
N PRO A 603 36.75 -23.72 40.92
CA PRO A 603 35.33 -23.41 40.83
C PRO A 603 35.09 -22.52 39.59
N GLY A 604 35.16 -23.12 38.41
CA GLY A 604 34.82 -22.51 37.12
C GLY A 604 33.61 -23.22 36.51
N LEU A 605 32.87 -22.51 35.65
CA LEU A 605 31.87 -23.14 34.78
C LEU A 605 32.54 -24.29 34.00
N PRO A 606 31.88 -25.47 33.83
CA PRO A 606 32.37 -26.45 32.86
C PRO A 606 32.45 -25.80 31.47
N ASP A 607 33.46 -26.18 30.67
CA ASP A 607 33.72 -25.64 29.33
C ASP A 607 32.40 -25.47 28.54
N GLY A 608 32.09 -24.24 28.12
CA GLY A 608 30.86 -23.89 27.41
C GLY A 608 29.70 -23.35 28.27
N GLY A 609 29.92 -23.06 29.56
CA GLY A 609 28.89 -22.49 30.45
C GLY A 609 28.34 -21.11 30.06
N VAL A 610 29.15 -20.26 29.42
CA VAL A 610 28.78 -18.91 28.96
C VAL A 610 27.86 -18.96 27.73
N ASP A 611 27.82 -20.09 27.01
CA ASP A 611 27.07 -20.24 25.76
C ASP A 611 25.55 -20.15 25.98
N ILE A 612 25.08 -20.45 27.21
CA ILE A 612 23.66 -20.39 27.61
C ILE A 612 23.11 -18.96 27.76
N VAL A 613 24.00 -17.95 27.81
CA VAL A 613 23.62 -16.53 27.89
C VAL A 613 22.77 -16.12 26.68
N ARG A 614 23.11 -16.63 25.48
CA ARG A 614 22.42 -16.32 24.24
C ARG A 614 20.95 -16.74 24.24
N PRO A 615 20.58 -18.03 24.45
CA PRO A 615 19.19 -18.44 24.50
C PRO A 615 18.42 -17.83 25.68
N LEU A 616 19.08 -17.55 26.81
CA LEU A 616 18.43 -16.84 27.93
C LEU A 616 18.09 -15.39 27.54
N GLY A 617 19.03 -14.67 26.94
CA GLY A 617 18.81 -13.32 26.42
C GLY A 617 17.73 -13.27 25.36
N PHE A 618 17.70 -14.26 24.46
CA PHE A 618 16.64 -14.41 23.45
C PHE A 618 15.24 -14.49 24.09
N ILE A 619 15.01 -15.47 24.98
CA ILE A 619 13.68 -15.68 25.58
C ILE A 619 13.25 -14.45 26.40
N MET A 620 14.16 -13.89 27.21
CA MET A 620 13.87 -12.69 28.01
C MET A 620 13.45 -11.52 27.11
N PHE A 621 14.24 -11.19 26.08
CA PHE A 621 13.96 -10.05 25.21
C PHE A 621 12.74 -10.27 24.31
N THR A 622 12.45 -11.50 23.88
CA THR A 622 11.20 -11.79 23.19
C THR A 622 9.99 -11.43 24.04
N GLY A 623 9.97 -11.82 25.31
CA GLY A 623 8.88 -11.48 26.21
C GLY A 623 8.79 -9.97 26.49
N THR A 624 9.92 -9.31 26.80
CA THR A 624 9.93 -7.89 27.15
C THR A 624 9.52 -6.99 25.98
N PHE A 625 9.97 -7.29 24.76
CA PHE A 625 9.75 -6.43 23.59
C PHE A 625 8.45 -6.72 22.85
N MET A 626 7.67 -7.72 23.25
CA MET A 626 6.37 -8.02 22.66
C MET A 626 5.40 -6.83 22.64
N SER A 627 5.44 -5.98 23.66
CA SER A 627 4.52 -4.84 23.74
C SER A 627 5.07 -3.53 23.17
N VAL A 628 6.36 -3.44 22.88
CA VAL A 628 7.05 -2.14 22.73
C VAL A 628 6.46 -1.27 21.61
N SER A 629 6.04 -1.87 20.49
CA SER A 629 5.59 -1.14 19.30
C SER A 629 4.22 -0.53 19.44
N PHE A 630 3.41 -0.98 20.40
CA PHE A 630 2.03 -0.52 20.59
C PHE A 630 1.78 0.12 21.96
N ILE A 631 2.81 0.32 22.81
CA ILE A 631 2.62 1.03 24.09
C ILE A 631 2.04 2.44 23.89
N PRO A 632 2.56 3.29 22.97
CA PRO A 632 1.99 4.63 22.74
C PRO A 632 0.56 4.56 22.19
N VAL A 633 0.32 3.60 21.29
CA VAL A 633 -0.96 3.33 20.65
C VAL A 633 -2.02 2.94 21.70
N LEU A 634 -1.73 1.95 22.53
CA LEU A 634 -2.62 1.55 23.63
C LEU A 634 -2.85 2.69 24.64
N MET A 635 -1.84 3.52 24.89
CA MET A 635 -1.99 4.67 25.78
C MET A 635 -2.99 5.69 25.23
N LYS A 636 -3.17 5.77 23.91
CA LYS A 636 -4.16 6.62 23.25
C LYS A 636 -5.58 6.17 23.62
N ASP A 637 -5.84 4.87 23.64
CA ASP A 637 -7.12 4.29 24.08
C ASP A 637 -7.42 4.56 25.57
N LEU A 638 -6.37 4.68 26.39
CA LEU A 638 -6.48 4.94 27.82
C LEU A 638 -6.40 6.42 28.18
N TYR A 639 -6.27 7.31 27.19
CA TYR A 639 -5.93 8.70 27.42
C TYR A 639 -6.99 9.45 28.25
N GLN A 640 -6.51 10.19 29.25
CA GLN A 640 -7.27 11.16 30.02
C GLN A 640 -6.41 12.41 30.21
N PRO A 641 -6.97 13.63 30.06
CA PRO A 641 -6.22 14.87 30.25
C PRO A 641 -5.52 14.95 31.61
N VAL A 642 -4.22 15.24 31.63
CA VAL A 642 -3.40 15.34 32.86
C VAL A 642 -2.77 16.72 32.96
N LEU A 643 -3.15 17.50 33.99
CA LEU A 643 -2.44 18.73 34.43
C LEU A 643 -2.02 19.70 33.29
N GLY A 644 -2.84 19.86 32.25
CA GLY A 644 -2.53 20.74 31.10
C GLY A 644 -1.38 20.26 30.21
N LEU A 645 -0.91 19.02 30.37
CA LEU A 645 0.05 18.40 29.49
C LEU A 645 -0.59 18.10 28.12
N PRO A 646 0.13 18.35 27.02
CA PRO A 646 -0.32 17.96 25.68
C PRO A 646 -0.55 16.44 25.60
N GLU A 647 -1.54 16.03 24.82
CA GLU A 647 -1.88 14.62 24.60
C GLU A 647 -0.66 13.79 24.23
N SER A 648 0.10 14.23 23.21
CA SER A 648 1.35 13.60 22.77
C SER A 648 2.32 13.33 23.93
N VAL A 649 2.54 14.28 24.83
CA VAL A 649 3.43 14.08 25.98
C VAL A 649 2.91 12.99 26.92
N VAL A 650 1.58 12.96 27.15
CA VAL A 650 0.94 11.94 28.00
C VAL A 650 1.09 10.54 27.39
N LEU A 651 0.95 10.40 26.07
CA LEU A 651 1.15 9.14 25.35
C LEU A 651 2.57 8.59 25.51
N GLY A 652 3.57 9.47 25.75
CA GLY A 652 4.96 9.09 25.98
C GLY A 652 5.29 8.68 27.42
N LEU A 653 4.46 9.05 28.41
CA LEU A 653 4.73 8.82 29.83
C LEU A 653 4.95 7.35 30.23
N PRO A 654 4.23 6.35 29.68
CA PRO A 654 4.48 4.96 30.03
C PRO A 654 5.90 4.51 29.68
N ILE A 655 6.42 4.91 28.51
CA ILE A 655 7.81 4.61 28.09
C ILE A 655 8.80 5.38 28.96
N SER A 656 8.54 6.67 29.23
CA SER A 656 9.41 7.47 30.10
C SER A 656 9.49 6.90 31.52
N ALA A 657 8.36 6.49 32.10
CA ALA A 657 8.30 5.89 33.42
C ALA A 657 9.07 4.56 33.47
N GLU A 658 8.94 3.73 32.44
CA GLU A 658 9.73 2.51 32.31
C GLU A 658 11.23 2.82 32.32
N MET A 659 11.70 3.68 31.41
CA MET A 659 13.13 3.98 31.27
C MET A 659 13.73 4.63 32.53
N LEU A 660 12.98 5.49 33.21
CA LEU A 660 13.39 6.04 34.51
C LEU A 660 13.66 4.93 35.53
N PHE A 661 12.75 3.98 35.66
CA PHE A 661 12.88 2.90 36.64
C PHE A 661 13.94 1.87 36.21
N VAL A 662 14.16 1.65 34.91
CA VAL A 662 15.32 0.90 34.41
C VAL A 662 16.61 1.56 34.90
N ALA A 663 16.75 2.88 34.77
CA ALA A 663 17.94 3.62 35.23
C ALA A 663 18.18 3.44 36.74
N LEU A 664 17.14 3.62 37.55
CA LEU A 664 17.23 3.53 39.02
C LEU A 664 17.57 2.11 39.49
N PHE A 665 16.89 1.10 38.95
CA PHE A 665 17.05 -0.28 39.38
C PHE A 665 18.28 -0.97 38.78
N SER A 666 18.83 -0.48 37.67
CA SER A 666 20.12 -0.95 37.15
C SER A 666 21.27 -0.68 38.14
N VAL A 667 21.24 0.44 38.85
CA VAL A 667 22.20 0.75 39.92
C VAL A 667 22.01 -0.20 41.10
N LEU A 668 20.75 -0.46 41.49
CA LEU A 668 20.43 -1.40 42.58
C LEU A 668 20.88 -2.83 42.26
N ALA A 669 20.78 -3.24 41.00
CA ALA A 669 21.21 -4.55 40.53
C ALA A 669 22.69 -4.79 40.86
N GLY A 670 23.56 -3.79 40.62
CA GLY A 670 24.99 -3.87 40.94
C GLY A 670 25.24 -4.24 42.41
N TYR A 671 24.58 -3.54 43.34
CA TYR A 671 24.68 -3.85 44.77
C TYR A 671 24.18 -5.26 45.12
N MET A 672 23.08 -5.72 44.49
CA MET A 672 22.55 -7.07 44.72
C MET A 672 23.51 -8.15 44.20
N ILE A 673 24.12 -7.91 43.04
CA ILE A 673 25.07 -8.82 42.40
C ILE A 673 26.33 -8.96 43.24
N ASP A 674 26.87 -7.84 43.73
CA ASP A 674 28.05 -7.81 44.61
C ASP A 674 27.79 -8.59 45.92
N ALA A 675 26.57 -8.53 46.45
CA ALA A 675 26.22 -9.16 47.72
C ALA A 675 25.84 -10.65 47.60
N ARG A 676 25.16 -11.07 46.52
CA ARG A 676 24.50 -12.40 46.42
C ARG A 676 24.76 -13.15 45.11
N GLY A 677 25.59 -12.60 44.22
CA GLY A 677 25.80 -13.09 42.86
C GLY A 677 24.67 -12.69 41.90
N TRP A 678 24.84 -13.03 40.64
CA TRP A 678 23.95 -12.54 39.57
C TRP A 678 22.55 -13.17 39.59
N LYS A 679 22.41 -14.45 39.96
CA LYS A 679 21.17 -15.20 39.81
C LYS A 679 20.00 -14.66 40.67
N PRO A 680 20.20 -14.29 41.96
CA PRO A 680 19.12 -13.70 42.75
C PRO A 680 18.65 -12.34 42.21
N ALA A 681 19.57 -11.50 41.72
CA ALA A 681 19.22 -10.23 41.09
C ALA A 681 18.40 -10.46 39.82
N PHE A 682 18.83 -11.39 38.96
CA PHE A 682 18.12 -11.77 37.75
C PHE A 682 16.70 -12.30 38.06
N LEU A 683 16.55 -13.27 38.96
CA LEU A 683 15.25 -13.87 39.27
C LEU A 683 14.28 -12.88 39.92
N THR A 684 14.78 -12.01 40.80
CA THR A 684 13.97 -10.92 41.37
C THR A 684 13.49 -9.98 40.25
N GLY A 685 14.39 -9.61 39.35
CA GLY A 685 14.07 -8.83 38.16
C GLY A 685 12.99 -9.47 37.30
N MET A 686 13.11 -10.78 37.00
CA MET A 686 12.13 -11.51 36.20
C MET A 686 10.74 -11.58 36.86
N VAL A 687 10.67 -11.74 38.18
CA VAL A 687 9.37 -11.75 38.91
C VAL A 687 8.71 -10.37 38.85
N VAL A 688 9.48 -9.30 39.11
CA VAL A 688 8.97 -7.92 39.06
C VAL A 688 8.56 -7.54 37.65
N LEU A 689 9.37 -7.92 36.65
CA LEU A 689 9.09 -7.73 35.23
C LEU A 689 7.80 -8.44 34.82
N ALA A 690 7.63 -9.71 35.21
CA ALA A 690 6.42 -10.49 34.95
C ALA A 690 5.19 -9.86 35.61
N ALA A 691 5.30 -9.40 36.86
CA ALA A 691 4.20 -8.75 37.58
C ALA A 691 3.77 -7.44 36.92
N GLY A 692 4.73 -6.60 36.49
CA GLY A 692 4.44 -5.36 35.76
C GLY A 692 3.77 -5.64 34.41
N THR A 693 4.25 -6.63 33.66
CA THR A 693 3.68 -7.03 32.37
C THR A 693 2.25 -7.58 32.54
N LEU A 694 2.00 -8.40 33.56
CA LEU A 694 0.66 -8.89 33.88
C LEU A 694 -0.29 -7.73 34.24
N LEU A 695 0.18 -6.79 35.06
CA LEU A 695 -0.61 -5.61 35.44
C LEU A 695 -0.93 -4.72 34.23
N SER A 696 0.01 -4.57 33.30
CA SER A 696 -0.22 -3.87 32.02
C SER A 696 -1.32 -4.51 31.18
N GLY A 697 -1.48 -5.84 31.21
CA GLY A 697 -2.56 -6.53 30.49
C GLY A 697 -3.92 -6.51 31.19
N LEU A 698 -3.96 -6.23 32.50
CA LEU A 698 -5.21 -6.20 33.29
C LEU A 698 -5.79 -4.80 33.42
N THR A 699 -4.97 -3.76 33.26
CA THR A 699 -5.38 -2.38 33.51
C THR A 699 -6.18 -1.77 32.36
N HIS A 700 -7.20 -1.01 32.72
CA HIS A 700 -8.00 -0.18 31.83
C HIS A 700 -7.95 1.30 32.27
N ASN A 701 -6.95 1.65 33.08
CA ASN A 701 -6.78 2.99 33.66
C ASN A 701 -5.39 3.54 33.31
N GLN A 702 -5.37 4.79 32.86
CA GLN A 702 -4.18 5.53 32.46
C GLN A 702 -3.04 5.49 33.50
N PHE A 703 -3.34 5.82 34.75
CA PHE A 703 -2.33 5.95 35.81
C PHE A 703 -1.80 4.59 36.25
N VAL A 704 -2.68 3.59 36.31
CA VAL A 704 -2.30 2.21 36.62
C VAL A 704 -1.42 1.64 35.51
N PHE A 705 -1.66 2.00 34.24
CA PHE A 705 -0.81 1.60 33.12
C PHE A 705 0.58 2.26 33.16
N ILE A 706 0.67 3.57 33.43
CA ILE A 706 1.97 4.24 33.64
C ILE A 706 2.73 3.59 34.81
N PHE A 707 2.05 3.32 35.92
CA PHE A 707 2.64 2.67 37.08
C PHE A 707 3.11 1.24 36.75
N SER A 708 2.32 0.45 36.02
CA SER A 708 2.72 -0.91 35.63
C SER A 708 3.94 -0.90 34.72
N ARG A 709 4.10 0.10 33.84
CA ARG A 709 5.33 0.31 33.06
C ARG A 709 6.55 0.65 33.94
N ALA A 710 6.39 1.44 34.98
CA ALA A 710 7.46 1.67 35.96
C ALA A 710 7.89 0.36 36.68
N VAL A 711 6.93 -0.51 37.01
CA VAL A 711 7.21 -1.84 37.57
C VAL A 711 7.96 -2.71 36.56
N VAL A 712 7.56 -2.70 35.28
CA VAL A 712 8.30 -3.38 34.21
C VAL A 712 9.74 -2.86 34.12
N GLY A 713 9.93 -1.54 34.13
CA GLY A 713 11.26 -0.93 34.11
C GLY A 713 12.14 -1.36 35.28
N SER A 714 11.55 -1.43 36.48
CA SER A 714 12.24 -1.90 37.69
C SER A 714 12.75 -3.33 37.53
N GLY A 715 11.90 -4.23 37.04
CA GLY A 715 12.24 -5.63 36.81
C GLY A 715 13.26 -5.81 35.69
N PHE A 716 13.10 -5.06 34.59
CA PHE A 716 14.02 -5.09 33.46
C PHE A 716 15.41 -4.59 33.84
N GLY A 717 15.53 -3.49 34.59
CA GLY A 717 16.81 -2.95 35.08
C GLY A 717 17.59 -3.94 35.95
N LEU A 718 16.90 -4.65 36.87
CA LEU A 718 17.52 -5.71 37.66
C LEU A 718 18.00 -6.88 36.79
N ALA A 719 17.16 -7.33 35.86
CA ALA A 719 17.44 -8.50 35.03
C ALA A 719 18.54 -8.23 34.00
N ILE A 720 18.56 -7.07 33.34
CA ILE A 720 19.53 -6.76 32.27
C ILE A 720 20.95 -6.66 32.82
N ILE A 721 21.15 -5.96 33.94
CA ILE A 721 22.49 -5.83 34.55
C ILE A 721 22.97 -7.19 35.06
N ALA A 722 22.11 -7.98 35.70
CA ALA A 722 22.47 -9.32 36.15
C ALA A 722 22.86 -10.24 34.98
N LEU A 723 22.14 -10.16 33.86
CA LEU A 723 22.43 -10.93 32.66
C LEU A 723 23.74 -10.48 31.98
N GLN A 724 24.01 -9.17 31.94
CA GLN A 724 25.28 -8.61 31.45
C GLN A 724 26.46 -9.05 32.33
N THR A 725 26.32 -9.01 33.66
CA THR A 725 27.37 -9.49 34.56
C THR A 725 27.62 -10.99 34.37
N PHE A 726 26.57 -11.79 34.16
CA PHE A 726 26.71 -13.22 33.86
C PHE A 726 27.44 -13.46 32.54
N ALA A 727 27.17 -12.66 31.50
CA ALA A 727 27.88 -12.72 30.21
C ALA A 727 29.40 -12.44 30.37
N MET A 728 29.80 -11.67 31.37
CA MET A 728 31.20 -11.34 31.68
C MET A 728 31.86 -12.27 32.70
N SER A 729 31.20 -13.37 33.09
CA SER A 729 31.69 -14.30 34.12
C SER A 729 32.77 -15.29 33.64
N GLY A 730 33.16 -15.23 32.36
CA GLY A 730 34.23 -16.06 31.78
C GLY A 730 35.58 -15.88 32.48
N SER A 731 36.39 -16.94 32.51
CA SER A 731 37.69 -16.96 33.20
C SER A 731 38.79 -16.27 32.38
N THR A 732 38.66 -16.27 31.05
CA THR A 732 39.59 -15.61 30.13
C THR A 732 38.95 -14.39 29.44
N GLU A 733 39.76 -13.47 28.92
CA GLU A 733 39.24 -12.34 28.11
C GLU A 733 38.50 -12.84 26.86
N GLU A 734 38.95 -13.95 26.27
CA GLU A 734 38.28 -14.57 25.12
C GLU A 734 36.87 -15.06 25.47
N GLU A 735 36.70 -15.73 26.62
CA GLU A 735 35.40 -16.18 27.11
C GLU A 735 34.47 -15.01 27.46
N LYS A 736 35.00 -13.94 28.05
CA LYS A 736 34.22 -12.71 28.34
C LYS A 736 33.74 -12.05 27.06
N ASN A 737 34.62 -11.89 26.07
CA ASN A 737 34.27 -11.34 24.77
C ASN A 737 33.25 -12.22 24.03
N LYS A 738 33.39 -13.54 24.12
CA LYS A 738 32.41 -14.50 23.58
C LYS A 738 31.05 -14.36 24.25
N GLY A 739 31.01 -14.25 25.58
CA GLY A 739 29.77 -14.08 26.35
C GLY A 739 29.03 -12.79 26.02
N ILE A 740 29.76 -11.67 25.90
CA ILE A 740 29.18 -10.39 25.45
C ILE A 740 28.62 -10.52 24.04
N ALA A 741 29.37 -11.11 23.10
CA ALA A 741 28.90 -11.30 21.73
C ALA A 741 27.63 -12.17 21.65
N PHE A 742 27.56 -13.20 22.49
CA PHE A 742 26.41 -14.09 22.60
C PHE A 742 25.20 -13.44 23.24
N LEU A 743 25.39 -12.63 24.29
CA LEU A 743 24.34 -11.81 24.85
C LEU A 743 23.77 -10.88 23.80
N THR A 744 24.61 -10.10 23.12
CA THR A 744 24.19 -9.14 22.09
C THR A 744 23.42 -9.83 20.96
N SER A 745 23.89 -10.98 20.49
CA SER A 745 23.18 -11.75 19.45
C SER A 745 21.82 -12.26 19.93
N GLY A 746 21.73 -12.75 21.17
CA GLY A 746 20.46 -13.23 21.75
C GLY A 746 19.47 -12.10 21.98
N VAL A 747 19.93 -10.98 22.52
CA VAL A 747 19.15 -9.75 22.75
C VAL A 747 18.49 -9.26 21.47
N PHE A 748 19.27 -9.05 20.41
CA PHE A 748 18.71 -8.52 19.17
C PHE A 748 17.79 -9.53 18.48
N SER A 749 18.12 -10.83 18.48
CA SER A 749 17.22 -11.85 17.94
C SER A 749 15.90 -11.89 18.71
N GLY A 750 15.97 -11.81 20.05
CA GLY A 750 14.82 -11.83 20.94
C GLY A 750 13.93 -10.61 20.74
N MET A 751 14.54 -9.42 20.68
CA MET A 751 13.85 -8.15 20.40
C MET A 751 13.09 -8.20 19.07
N ASN A 752 13.76 -8.57 17.98
CA ASN A 752 13.13 -8.63 16.65
C ASN A 752 11.93 -9.59 16.62
N VAL A 753 12.08 -10.78 17.21
CA VAL A 753 10.97 -11.75 17.32
C VAL A 753 9.86 -11.21 18.21
N GLY A 754 10.21 -10.64 19.36
CA GLY A 754 9.26 -10.07 20.33
C GLY A 754 8.37 -9.02 19.69
N VAL A 755 8.96 -7.95 19.16
CA VAL A 755 8.20 -6.82 18.61
C VAL A 755 7.25 -7.27 17.50
N VAL A 756 7.72 -8.11 16.59
CA VAL A 756 6.96 -8.52 15.41
C VAL A 756 5.82 -9.46 15.79
N VAL A 757 6.13 -10.50 16.57
CA VAL A 757 5.10 -11.45 17.03
C VAL A 757 4.09 -10.72 17.90
N GLY A 758 4.54 -9.83 18.79
CA GLY A 758 3.66 -9.05 19.64
C GLY A 758 2.73 -8.12 18.85
N ALA A 759 3.26 -7.41 17.85
CA ALA A 759 2.46 -6.53 16.99
C ALA A 759 1.43 -7.31 16.14
N MET A 760 1.83 -8.46 15.57
CA MET A 760 0.93 -9.32 14.80
C MET A 760 -0.13 -9.99 15.67
N LEU A 761 0.19 -10.36 16.90
CA LEU A 761 -0.78 -10.87 17.86
C LEU A 761 -1.75 -9.78 18.31
N ALA A 762 -1.27 -8.56 18.56
CA ALA A 762 -2.11 -7.44 18.97
C ALA A 762 -3.22 -7.16 17.94
N GLU A 763 -2.89 -7.22 16.65
CA GLU A 763 -3.84 -7.04 15.55
C GLU A 763 -4.94 -8.12 15.50
N ARG A 764 -4.65 -9.34 15.96
CA ARG A 764 -5.58 -10.49 15.87
C ARG A 764 -6.36 -10.80 17.15
N MET A 765 -5.75 -10.57 18.31
CA MET A 765 -6.33 -10.92 19.62
C MET A 765 -6.37 -9.75 20.60
N GLY A 766 -6.03 -8.53 20.17
CA GLY A 766 -6.01 -7.33 21.00
C GLY A 766 -4.79 -7.20 21.91
N PHE A 767 -4.50 -5.96 22.35
CA PHE A 767 -3.28 -5.63 23.11
C PHE A 767 -3.14 -6.38 24.44
N SER A 768 -4.22 -6.52 25.20
CA SER A 768 -4.22 -7.15 26.53
C SER A 768 -3.74 -8.61 26.50
N ASN A 769 -4.17 -9.37 25.47
CA ASN A 769 -3.77 -10.76 25.31
C ASN A 769 -2.27 -10.92 24.98
N VAL A 770 -1.67 -9.92 24.33
CA VAL A 770 -0.22 -9.91 24.09
C VAL A 770 0.58 -9.74 25.37
N PHE A 771 0.10 -8.93 26.32
CA PHE A 771 0.74 -8.83 27.64
C PHE A 771 0.69 -10.17 28.41
N PHE A 772 -0.39 -10.93 28.31
CA PHE A 772 -0.46 -12.27 28.93
C PHE A 772 0.49 -13.27 28.26
N ALA A 773 0.62 -13.22 26.93
CA ALA A 773 1.62 -14.01 26.21
C ALA A 773 3.05 -13.63 26.63
N ALA A 774 3.35 -12.32 26.69
CA ALA A 774 4.63 -11.79 27.16
C ALA A 774 4.95 -12.24 28.58
N PHE A 775 3.97 -12.19 29.51
CA PHE A 775 4.10 -12.71 30.87
C PHE A 775 4.53 -14.18 30.88
N GLY A 776 3.90 -15.03 30.06
CA GLY A 776 4.26 -16.45 29.96
C GLY A 776 5.70 -16.67 29.49
N ILE A 777 6.18 -15.90 28.51
CA ILE A 777 7.55 -15.98 27.99
C ILE A 777 8.57 -15.47 29.01
N ILE A 778 8.28 -14.37 29.71
CA ILE A 778 9.12 -13.82 30.78
C ILE A 778 9.23 -14.84 31.94
N ALA A 779 8.11 -15.44 32.34
CA ALA A 779 8.10 -16.49 33.36
C ALA A 779 8.94 -17.70 32.93
N LEU A 780 8.85 -18.11 31.65
CA LEU A 780 9.67 -19.19 31.08
C LEU A 780 11.16 -18.86 31.16
N ALA A 781 11.60 -17.65 30.82
CA ALA A 781 13.00 -17.23 30.96
C ALA A 781 13.49 -17.31 32.43
N GLY A 782 12.65 -16.88 33.38
CA GLY A 782 12.95 -17.01 34.82
C GLY A 782 13.10 -18.47 35.27
N ILE A 783 12.18 -19.34 34.86
CA ILE A 783 12.22 -20.78 35.15
C ILE A 783 13.45 -21.44 34.50
N PHE A 784 13.76 -21.07 33.26
CA PHE A 784 14.93 -21.55 32.53
C PHE A 784 16.23 -21.19 33.25
N ALA A 785 16.39 -19.92 33.66
CA ALA A 785 17.55 -19.49 34.45
C ALA A 785 17.61 -20.19 35.82
N TYR A 786 16.47 -20.36 36.50
CA TYR A 786 16.41 -21.05 37.78
C TYR A 786 16.87 -22.51 37.69
N LYS A 787 16.39 -23.26 36.68
CA LYS A 787 16.66 -24.70 36.52
C LYS A 787 18.00 -25.00 35.86
N MET A 788 18.43 -24.22 34.87
CA MET A 788 19.52 -24.62 33.97
C MET A 788 20.87 -23.94 34.22
N ILE A 789 20.91 -22.92 35.09
CA ILE A 789 22.10 -22.10 35.30
C ILE A 789 22.42 -22.00 36.81
N PRO A 790 23.62 -22.39 37.26
CA PRO A 790 24.02 -22.26 38.66
C PRO A 790 24.23 -20.79 39.05
N ASN A 791 24.08 -20.48 40.35
CA ASN A 791 24.44 -19.15 40.84
C ASN A 791 25.98 -19.07 40.91
N LEU A 792 26.55 -18.13 40.17
CA LEU A 792 27.98 -17.86 40.21
C LEU A 792 28.19 -16.60 41.04
N ILE A 793 28.85 -16.77 42.17
CA ILE A 793 29.43 -15.65 42.89
C ILE A 793 30.73 -15.37 42.16
N VAL A 794 30.76 -14.31 41.36
CA VAL A 794 32.02 -13.78 40.81
C VAL A 794 32.79 -13.25 42.01
N SER A 795 33.56 -14.12 42.66
CA SER A 795 34.55 -13.70 43.64
C SER A 795 35.52 -12.81 42.89
N SER A 796 35.47 -11.51 43.15
CA SER A 796 36.58 -10.61 42.90
C SER A 796 37.75 -11.09 43.76
N ARG A 797 38.45 -12.13 43.32
CA ARG A 797 39.77 -12.48 43.85
C ARG A 797 40.65 -11.26 43.58
N GLU A 798 40.96 -10.54 44.65
CA GLU A 798 41.88 -9.41 44.71
C GLU A 798 41.54 -8.20 43.83
N ALA A 799 40.38 -7.58 44.06
CA ALA A 799 40.25 -6.15 43.82
C ALA A 799 40.07 -5.46 45.17
N VAL A 800 41.10 -4.73 45.61
CA VAL A 800 40.92 -3.65 46.59
C VAL A 800 39.79 -2.79 46.04
N VAL A 801 38.60 -2.88 46.63
CA VAL A 801 37.51 -1.96 46.31
C VAL A 801 37.96 -0.60 46.83
N GLU A 802 38.68 0.14 45.98
CA GLU A 802 38.90 1.56 46.23
C GLU A 802 37.50 2.17 46.34
N LYS A 803 37.12 2.58 47.56
CA LYS A 803 35.93 3.41 47.78
C LYS A 803 36.14 4.67 46.94
N VAL A 804 35.53 4.70 45.75
CA VAL A 804 35.53 5.89 44.90
C VAL A 804 34.83 6.98 45.71
N SER A 805 35.58 8.03 46.05
CA SER A 805 35.03 9.14 46.81
C SER A 805 33.98 9.86 45.96
N LEU A 806 32.96 10.42 46.61
CA LEU A 806 31.96 11.30 45.97
C LEU A 806 32.64 12.45 45.18
N ALA A 807 33.83 12.87 45.62
CA ALA A 807 34.65 13.85 44.92
C ALA A 807 35.17 13.35 43.56
N LYS A 808 35.63 12.09 43.44
CA LYS A 808 36.04 11.50 42.15
C LYS A 808 34.87 11.43 41.16
N VAL A 809 33.66 11.13 41.64
CA VAL A 809 32.43 11.15 40.80
C VAL A 809 32.08 12.57 40.37
N GLY A 810 32.17 13.55 41.28
CA GLY A 810 31.96 14.96 40.95
C GLY A 810 32.93 15.47 39.88
N HIS A 811 34.23 15.18 40.04
CA HIS A 811 35.25 15.52 39.04
C HIS A 811 35.04 14.86 37.69
N PHE A 812 34.52 13.63 37.67
CA PHE A 812 34.16 12.93 36.43
C PHE A 812 33.06 13.67 35.66
N PHE A 813 31.96 14.05 36.31
CA PHE A 813 30.86 14.78 35.66
C PHE A 813 31.20 16.26 35.37
N SER A 814 32.15 16.85 36.10
CA SER A 814 32.67 18.20 35.81
C SER A 814 33.73 18.22 34.71
N ASN A 815 34.21 17.07 34.23
CA ASN A 815 35.14 17.02 33.11
C ASN A 815 34.44 17.48 31.82
N LEU A 816 34.98 18.51 31.16
CA LEU A 816 34.36 19.14 29.99
C LEU A 816 34.11 18.15 28.84
N ASN A 817 34.98 17.15 28.63
CA ASN A 817 34.84 16.20 27.53
C ASN A 817 33.76 15.15 27.83
N VAL A 818 33.65 14.72 29.09
CA VAL A 818 32.56 13.85 29.55
C VAL A 818 31.22 14.58 29.47
N LEU A 819 31.17 15.82 29.97
CA LEU A 819 29.97 16.65 29.95
C LEU A 819 29.54 16.97 28.52
N ALA A 820 30.46 17.38 27.66
CA ALA A 820 30.18 17.66 26.25
C ALA A 820 29.71 16.41 25.51
N PHE A 821 30.33 15.25 25.75
CA PHE A 821 29.89 13.98 25.17
C PHE A 821 28.45 13.65 25.59
N PHE A 822 28.13 13.73 26.89
CA PHE A 822 26.79 13.41 27.36
C PHE A 822 25.71 14.39 26.89
N LEU A 823 25.94 15.70 27.04
CA LEU A 823 24.94 16.72 26.74
C LEU A 823 24.75 16.98 25.24
N LEU A 824 25.83 16.91 24.45
CA LEU A 824 25.79 17.33 23.05
C LEU A 824 25.67 16.18 22.05
N ILE A 825 26.01 14.95 22.47
CA ILE A 825 25.93 13.77 21.59
C ILE A 825 25.00 12.73 22.20
N PHE A 826 25.32 12.23 23.39
CA PHE A 826 24.70 11.01 23.87
C PHE A 826 23.21 11.16 24.21
N ILE A 827 22.83 12.21 24.95
CA ILE A 827 21.42 12.50 25.26
C ILE A 827 20.63 12.86 23.99
N PRO A 828 21.09 13.81 23.13
CA PRO A 828 20.39 14.13 21.89
C PRO A 828 20.18 12.94 20.95
N VAL A 829 21.19 12.08 20.78
CA VAL A 829 21.05 10.83 19.99
C VAL A 829 20.04 9.90 20.63
N SER A 830 20.04 9.74 21.96
CA SER A 830 19.09 8.87 22.67
C SER A 830 17.65 9.37 22.50
N ILE A 831 17.44 10.70 22.49
CA ILE A 831 16.15 11.32 22.16
C ILE A 831 15.74 10.99 20.72
N CYS A 832 16.65 11.11 19.75
CA CYS A 832 16.36 10.73 18.36
C CYS A 832 16.08 9.23 18.21
N GLY A 833 16.72 8.36 19.00
CA GLY A 833 16.44 6.92 19.02
C GLY A 833 15.00 6.60 19.42
N MET A 834 14.37 7.46 20.22
CA MET A 834 12.95 7.36 20.59
C MET A 834 11.99 7.70 19.45
N PHE A 835 12.51 8.09 18.29
CA PHE A 835 11.72 8.14 17.06
C PHE A 835 11.06 6.80 16.76
N LEU A 836 11.79 5.69 16.86
CA LEU A 836 11.27 4.37 16.53
C LEU A 836 10.31 3.84 17.61
N MET A 837 10.62 4.05 18.89
CA MET A 837 9.86 3.47 20.01
C MET A 837 8.60 4.26 20.39
N TYR A 838 8.56 5.58 20.15
CA TYR A 838 7.46 6.44 20.55
C TYR A 838 6.79 7.16 19.38
N PHE A 839 7.57 7.94 18.61
CA PHE A 839 7.01 8.81 17.58
C PHE A 839 6.42 8.03 16.40
N PHE A 840 7.16 7.05 15.87
CA PHE A 840 6.78 6.31 14.68
C PHE A 840 5.48 5.51 14.86
N PRO A 841 5.25 4.77 15.95
CA PRO A 841 3.97 4.09 16.17
C PRO A 841 2.76 5.02 16.12
N LEU A 842 2.84 6.19 16.77
CA LEU A 842 1.76 7.18 16.78
C LEU A 842 1.52 7.77 15.38
N PHE A 843 2.60 8.19 14.71
CA PHE A 843 2.52 8.71 13.35
C PHE A 843 1.98 7.68 12.34
N ALA A 844 2.42 6.42 12.47
CA ALA A 844 2.00 5.34 11.59
C ALA A 844 0.53 4.98 11.82
N GLU A 845 0.07 4.90 13.07
CA GLU A 845 -1.33 4.64 13.39
C GLU A 845 -2.25 5.78 12.91
N GLU A 846 -1.87 7.04 13.12
CA GLU A 846 -2.59 8.20 12.59
C GLU A 846 -2.66 8.19 11.05
N SER A 847 -1.68 7.58 10.40
CA SER A 847 -1.65 7.36 8.94
C SER A 847 -2.39 6.10 8.49
N GLY A 848 -3.13 5.42 9.38
CA GLY A 848 -3.90 4.20 9.07
C GLY A 848 -3.05 2.93 8.89
N ILE A 849 -1.79 2.92 9.35
CA ILE A 849 -0.89 1.78 9.22
C ILE A 849 -1.17 0.76 10.33
N SER A 850 -1.34 -0.51 9.94
CA SER A 850 -1.62 -1.59 10.89
C SER A 850 -0.47 -1.88 11.87
N SER A 851 -0.80 -2.44 13.02
CA SER A 851 0.17 -2.83 14.06
C SER A 851 1.25 -3.77 13.52
N SER A 852 0.90 -4.77 12.70
CA SER A 852 1.87 -5.67 12.04
C SER A 852 2.92 -4.88 11.23
N ASN A 853 2.50 -3.86 10.48
CA ASN A 853 3.40 -3.00 9.71
C ASN A 853 4.29 -2.12 10.60
N ILE A 854 3.77 -1.62 11.72
CA ILE A 854 4.59 -0.92 12.72
C ILE A 854 5.68 -1.87 13.25
N GLY A 855 5.32 -3.10 13.61
CA GLY A 855 6.27 -4.13 14.06
C GLY A 855 7.35 -4.48 13.02
N ARG A 856 7.01 -4.47 11.73
CA ARG A 856 7.99 -4.66 10.64
C ARG A 856 9.05 -3.56 10.58
N ALA A 857 8.72 -2.32 10.91
CA ALA A 857 9.70 -1.25 10.92
C ALA A 857 10.80 -1.48 11.97
N PHE A 858 10.41 -1.97 13.16
CA PHE A 858 11.37 -2.41 14.17
C PHE A 858 12.22 -3.58 13.68
N MET A 859 11.60 -4.54 12.98
CA MET A 859 12.35 -5.65 12.37
C MET A 859 13.41 -5.14 11.39
N LEU A 860 13.06 -4.19 10.50
CA LEU A 860 14.00 -3.64 9.53
C LEU A 860 15.20 -2.97 10.21
N ASN A 861 14.96 -2.16 11.25
CA ASN A 861 16.02 -1.58 12.07
C ASN A 861 16.92 -2.66 12.69
N GLY A 862 16.31 -3.66 13.34
CA GLY A 862 17.05 -4.74 14.00
C GLY A 862 17.83 -5.63 13.03
N LEU A 863 17.31 -5.90 11.83
CA LEU A 863 18.02 -6.63 10.77
C LEU A 863 19.28 -5.87 10.32
N CYS A 864 19.21 -4.55 10.17
CA CYS A 864 20.40 -3.74 9.88
C CYS A 864 21.45 -3.88 10.98
N ILE A 865 21.04 -3.80 12.26
CA ILE A 865 21.96 -3.93 13.39
C ILE A 865 22.66 -5.30 13.39
N ILE A 866 21.90 -6.39 13.24
CA ILE A 866 22.42 -7.76 13.31
C ILE A 866 23.37 -8.05 12.13
N TYR A 867 22.95 -7.75 10.90
CA TYR A 867 23.68 -8.19 9.71
C TYR A 867 24.76 -7.20 9.25
N LEU A 868 24.54 -5.90 9.41
CA LEU A 868 25.52 -4.88 8.99
C LEU A 868 26.51 -4.54 10.12
N GLY A 869 26.10 -4.66 11.39
CA GLY A 869 26.85 -4.15 12.53
C GLY A 869 28.27 -4.67 12.67
N PRO A 870 28.53 -5.99 12.65
CA PRO A 870 29.88 -6.54 12.77
C PRO A 870 30.83 -6.07 11.65
N PHE A 871 30.30 -5.93 10.43
CA PHE A 871 31.07 -5.50 9.27
C PHE A 871 31.34 -3.99 9.32
N LEU A 872 30.30 -3.17 9.50
CA LEU A 872 30.40 -1.72 9.52
C LEU A 872 31.23 -1.22 10.70
N THR A 873 31.03 -1.77 11.90
CA THR A 873 31.83 -1.41 13.09
C THR A 873 33.32 -1.62 12.84
N LYS A 874 33.71 -2.79 12.35
CA LYS A 874 35.12 -3.11 12.07
C LYS A 874 35.71 -2.20 10.99
N TYR A 875 34.96 -1.93 9.93
CA TYR A 875 35.43 -1.12 8.80
C TYR A 875 35.55 0.36 9.20
N ILE A 876 34.48 0.93 9.76
CA ILE A 876 34.42 2.33 10.17
C ILE A 876 35.48 2.63 11.26
N ALA A 877 35.59 1.79 12.29
CA ALA A 877 36.61 1.94 13.32
C ALA A 877 38.03 1.98 12.74
N LYS A 878 38.33 1.09 11.78
CA LYS A 878 39.64 0.98 11.15
C LYS A 878 40.03 2.21 10.34
N TYR A 879 39.10 2.80 9.59
CA TYR A 879 39.41 3.89 8.65
C TYR A 879 39.19 5.29 9.23
N LEU A 880 38.20 5.47 10.11
CA LEU A 880 37.79 6.78 10.62
C LEU A 880 38.29 7.07 12.03
N GLY A 881 38.56 6.04 12.85
CA GLY A 881 38.89 6.19 14.27
C GLY A 881 37.70 6.67 15.11
N ALA A 882 37.84 6.69 16.43
CA ALA A 882 36.71 6.85 17.36
C ALA A 882 35.92 8.17 17.17
N MET A 883 36.59 9.33 17.18
CA MET A 883 35.91 10.64 17.09
C MET A 883 35.15 10.81 15.77
N LYS A 884 35.79 10.56 14.61
CA LYS A 884 35.12 10.75 13.31
C LYS A 884 33.98 9.75 13.13
N SER A 885 34.05 8.58 13.75
CA SER A 885 32.97 7.61 13.73
C SER A 885 31.73 8.12 14.48
N VAL A 886 31.92 8.77 15.63
CA VAL A 886 30.83 9.44 16.38
C VAL A 886 30.20 10.54 15.53
N VAL A 887 31.01 11.34 14.81
CA VAL A 887 30.50 12.38 13.89
C VAL A 887 29.65 11.77 12.78
N VAL A 888 30.15 10.73 12.09
CA VAL A 888 29.42 10.06 11.00
C VAL A 888 28.11 9.45 11.51
N TYR A 889 28.14 8.78 12.66
CA TYR A 889 26.93 8.23 13.28
C TYR A 889 25.89 9.32 13.57
N THR A 890 26.31 10.41 14.23
CA THR A 890 25.42 11.51 14.59
C THR A 890 24.83 12.21 13.37
N LEU A 891 25.61 12.35 12.29
CA LEU A 891 25.12 12.89 11.02
C LEU A 891 24.08 11.98 10.35
N LEU A 892 24.23 10.66 10.43
CA LEU A 892 23.22 9.73 9.89
C LEU A 892 21.91 9.81 10.68
N VAL A 893 21.99 9.87 12.02
CA VAL A 893 20.82 10.04 12.88
C VAL A 893 20.10 11.36 12.58
N ALA A 894 20.84 12.48 12.50
CA ALA A 894 20.27 13.77 12.14
C ALA A 894 19.69 13.76 10.70
N GLY A 895 20.39 13.12 9.76
CA GLY A 895 19.94 12.97 8.38
C GLY A 895 18.63 12.18 8.27
N ALA A 896 18.44 11.14 9.09
CA ALA A 896 17.18 10.40 9.15
C ALA A 896 16.02 11.29 9.61
N MET A 897 16.23 12.08 10.67
CA MET A 897 15.21 13.01 11.18
C MET A 897 14.86 14.10 10.14
N LEU A 898 15.87 14.68 9.49
CA LEU A 898 15.68 15.73 8.49
C LEU A 898 15.03 15.20 7.20
N LEU A 899 15.34 13.96 6.79
CA LEU A 899 14.70 13.31 5.66
C LEU A 899 13.20 13.13 5.90
N PHE A 900 12.82 12.64 7.08
CA PHE A 900 11.42 12.54 7.46
C PHE A 900 10.76 13.93 7.50
N ALA A 901 11.39 14.91 8.15
CA ALA A 901 10.86 16.27 8.28
C ALA A 901 10.59 16.97 6.94
N ASN A 902 11.33 16.63 5.88
CA ASN A 902 11.15 17.22 4.56
C ASN A 902 10.00 16.59 3.74
N GLN A 903 9.68 15.32 3.98
CA GLN A 903 8.68 14.59 3.18
C GLN A 903 7.38 14.30 3.92
N GLY A 904 7.43 14.07 5.23
CA GLY A 904 6.24 13.78 6.05
C GLY A 904 5.46 12.51 5.72
N THR A 905 5.99 11.65 4.84
CA THR A 905 5.27 10.45 4.38
C THR A 905 5.63 9.20 5.19
N VAL A 906 4.74 8.22 5.19
CA VAL A 906 5.00 6.87 5.74
C VAL A 906 6.25 6.26 5.11
N THR A 907 6.43 6.39 3.80
CA THR A 907 7.63 5.92 3.09
C THR A 907 8.90 6.59 3.63
N ALA A 908 8.88 7.91 3.85
CA ALA A 908 10.02 8.62 4.42
C ALA A 908 10.35 8.15 5.83
N ALA A 909 9.33 7.82 6.65
CA ALA A 909 9.52 7.26 7.98
C ALA A 909 10.22 5.89 7.94
N PHE A 910 9.79 4.98 7.05
CA PHE A 910 10.46 3.68 6.86
C PHE A 910 11.91 3.84 6.40
N VAL A 911 12.19 4.77 5.47
CA VAL A 911 13.56 5.06 5.03
C VAL A 911 14.39 5.64 6.17
N ALA A 912 13.84 6.55 6.97
CA ALA A 912 14.51 7.07 8.16
C ALA A 912 14.86 5.95 9.16
N ILE A 913 13.96 5.00 9.38
CA ILE A 913 14.18 3.85 10.27
C ILE A 913 15.29 2.92 9.76
N ILE A 914 15.39 2.71 8.44
CA ILE A 914 16.50 1.96 7.84
C ILE A 914 17.82 2.72 8.03
N ILE A 915 17.84 4.04 7.81
CA ILE A 915 19.04 4.87 8.04
C ILE A 915 19.45 4.79 9.53
N LEU A 916 18.49 4.87 10.45
CA LEU A 916 18.74 4.66 11.89
C LEU A 916 19.29 3.27 12.16
N GLY A 917 18.73 2.22 11.56
CA GLY A 917 19.24 0.84 11.72
C GLY A 917 20.67 0.68 11.22
N ILE A 918 21.02 1.31 10.10
CA ILE A 918 22.40 1.36 9.59
C ILE A 918 23.30 2.14 10.55
N ALA A 919 22.84 3.30 11.04
CA ALA A 919 23.59 4.14 11.96
C ALA A 919 23.87 3.40 13.27
N ASP A 920 22.84 2.83 13.90
CA ASP A 920 22.91 2.12 15.18
C ASP A 920 23.75 0.84 15.10
N SER A 921 23.80 0.20 13.92
CA SER A 921 24.59 -1.01 13.69
C SER A 921 26.08 -0.85 14.04
N PHE A 922 26.63 0.36 13.89
CA PHE A 922 28.02 0.67 14.27
C PHE A 922 28.12 1.78 15.31
N GLY A 923 27.18 2.71 15.34
CA GLY A 923 27.20 3.90 16.17
C GLY A 923 27.25 3.60 17.65
N ILE A 924 26.38 2.70 18.12
CA ILE A 924 26.29 2.32 19.54
C ILE A 924 27.63 1.78 20.04
N ALA A 925 28.22 0.81 19.32
CA ALA A 925 29.50 0.23 19.68
C ALA A 925 30.64 1.27 19.68
N LEU A 926 30.64 2.21 18.74
CA LEU A 926 31.68 3.23 18.63
C LEU A 926 31.52 4.39 19.62
N LEU A 927 30.30 4.70 20.06
CA LEU A 927 30.05 5.60 21.19
C LEU A 927 30.64 5.04 22.48
N ILE A 928 30.39 3.75 22.77
CA ILE A 928 30.97 3.07 23.94
C ILE A 928 32.49 3.11 23.87
N ASN A 929 33.09 2.79 22.71
CA ASN A 929 34.54 2.82 22.53
C ASN A 929 35.14 4.23 22.68
N TYR A 930 34.47 5.26 22.16
CA TYR A 930 34.91 6.65 22.32
C TYR A 930 34.91 7.06 23.80
N PHE A 931 33.80 6.78 24.49
CA PHE A 931 33.63 7.10 25.91
C PHE A 931 34.64 6.36 26.80
N ALA A 932 34.84 5.06 26.57
CA ALA A 932 35.83 4.25 27.27
C ALA A 932 37.26 4.78 27.13
N GLY A 933 37.55 5.42 25.99
CA GLY A 933 38.85 6.03 25.67
C GLY A 933 39.10 7.39 26.35
N LEU A 934 38.11 7.99 27.00
CA LEU A 934 38.29 9.25 27.72
C LEU A 934 39.13 9.02 28.98
N ARG A 935 40.10 9.91 29.22
CA ARG A 935 40.99 9.84 30.40
C ARG A 935 40.21 9.81 31.72
N ALA A 936 39.17 10.64 31.82
CA ALA A 936 38.29 10.69 32.99
C ALA A 936 37.54 9.37 33.25
N ALA A 937 37.16 8.64 32.19
CA ALA A 937 36.50 7.33 32.32
C ALA A 937 37.48 6.25 32.84
N SER A 938 38.75 6.31 32.41
CA SER A 938 39.80 5.44 32.92
C SER A 938 40.14 5.72 34.39
N GLU A 939 40.25 7.00 34.78
CA GLU A 939 40.56 7.44 36.15
C GLU A 939 39.47 7.09 37.18
N LEU A 940 38.20 7.01 36.75
CA LEU A 940 37.07 6.57 37.58
C LEU A 940 37.00 5.05 37.74
N GLY A 941 37.60 4.31 36.80
CA GLY A 941 37.48 2.87 36.64
C GLY A 941 36.40 2.49 35.62
N GLN A 942 36.79 1.69 34.62
CA GLN A 942 35.97 1.34 33.45
C GLN A 942 34.58 0.79 33.83
N GLY A 943 34.50 -0.12 34.81
CA GLY A 943 33.21 -0.68 35.24
C GLY A 943 32.24 0.36 35.83
N LYS A 944 32.75 1.34 36.60
CA LYS A 944 31.93 2.41 37.18
C LYS A 944 31.55 3.47 36.14
N ALA A 945 32.49 3.83 35.26
CA ALA A 945 32.22 4.74 34.15
C ALA A 945 31.12 4.18 33.23
N MET A 946 31.15 2.88 32.93
CA MET A 946 30.10 2.22 32.14
C MET A 946 28.75 2.16 32.87
N GLY A 947 28.74 2.02 34.19
CA GLY A 947 27.49 2.14 34.97
C GLY A 947 26.83 3.52 34.83
N TYR A 948 27.63 4.59 34.86
CA TYR A 948 27.13 5.95 34.61
C TYR A 948 26.73 6.18 33.16
N TYR A 949 27.42 5.57 32.20
CA TYR A 949 27.03 5.60 30.78
C TYR A 949 25.60 5.06 30.60
N SER A 950 25.31 3.86 31.12
CA SER A 950 23.95 3.29 31.04
C SER A 950 22.91 4.13 31.78
N LEU A 951 23.26 4.73 32.91
CA LEU A 951 22.36 5.65 33.61
C LEU A 951 21.98 6.85 32.74
N VAL A 952 22.96 7.49 32.09
CA VAL A 952 22.69 8.64 31.21
C VAL A 952 21.91 8.20 29.96
N GLU A 953 22.17 7.00 29.44
CA GLU A 953 21.44 6.41 28.31
C GLU A 953 19.93 6.34 28.62
N TYR A 954 19.58 5.70 29.75
CA TYR A 954 18.19 5.55 30.16
C TYR A 954 17.52 6.90 30.52
N VAL A 955 18.28 7.88 31.03
CA VAL A 955 17.76 9.24 31.22
C VAL A 955 17.47 9.93 29.88
N GLY A 956 18.35 9.80 28.89
CA GLY A 956 18.11 10.31 27.54
C GLY A 956 16.89 9.66 26.89
N GLN A 957 16.75 8.35 27.05
CA GLN A 957 15.60 7.56 26.61
C GLN A 957 14.30 7.96 27.34
N MET A 958 14.35 8.26 28.64
CA MET A 958 13.22 8.80 29.40
C MET A 958 12.78 10.18 28.87
N LEU A 959 13.75 11.07 28.58
CA LEU A 959 13.46 12.41 28.06
C LEU A 959 12.95 12.39 26.62
N GLY A 960 13.29 11.35 25.84
CA GLY A 960 12.95 11.22 24.42
C GLY A 960 11.46 11.39 24.11
N PRO A 961 10.55 10.56 24.65
CA PRO A 961 9.11 10.67 24.42
C PRO A 961 8.54 12.02 24.86
N ILE A 962 9.04 12.60 25.96
CA ILE A 962 8.60 13.91 26.45
C ILE A 962 9.02 15.02 25.49
N ALA A 963 10.29 15.01 25.06
CA ALA A 963 10.81 15.98 24.11
C ALA A 963 10.07 15.88 22.77
N LEU A 964 10.03 14.69 22.16
CA LEU A 964 9.33 14.45 20.89
C LEU A 964 7.83 14.80 21.01
N GLY A 965 7.18 14.43 22.11
CA GLY A 965 5.78 14.76 22.38
C GLY A 965 5.52 16.27 22.39
N TRP A 966 6.39 17.07 23.03
CA TRP A 966 6.27 18.53 22.97
C TRP A 966 6.48 19.08 21.57
N MET A 967 7.45 18.53 20.82
CA MET A 967 7.72 18.99 19.47
C MET A 967 6.57 18.66 18.50
N MET A 968 5.79 17.60 18.76
CA MET A 968 4.63 17.23 17.94
C MET A 968 3.50 18.28 17.94
N ILE A 969 3.43 19.18 18.94
CA ILE A 969 2.44 20.26 18.97
C ILE A 969 2.57 21.18 17.75
N MET A 970 3.79 21.33 17.22
CA MET A 970 4.08 22.16 16.05
C MET A 970 3.84 21.43 14.72
N GLY A 971 3.31 20.20 14.76
CA GLY A 971 3.16 19.27 13.63
C GLY A 971 4.30 18.25 13.59
N ALA A 972 3.97 17.02 13.17
CA ALA A 972 4.88 15.87 13.15
C ALA A 972 6.19 16.15 12.38
N GLU A 973 6.09 16.72 11.17
CA GLU A 973 7.23 17.07 10.31
C GLU A 973 8.15 18.11 10.95
N LYS A 974 7.58 19.25 11.35
CA LYS A 974 8.33 20.37 11.95
C LYS A 974 8.96 19.97 13.27
N GLY A 975 8.24 19.21 14.09
CA GLY A 975 8.71 18.75 15.39
C GLY A 975 9.97 17.89 15.28
N VAL A 976 9.93 16.85 14.43
CA VAL A 976 11.10 16.00 14.17
C VAL A 976 12.24 16.78 13.50
N GLY A 977 11.90 17.71 12.59
CA GLY A 977 12.86 18.58 11.93
C GLY A 977 13.66 19.43 12.91
N ILE A 978 13.02 20.04 13.91
CA ILE A 978 13.72 20.84 14.93
C ILE A 978 14.65 19.97 15.77
N VAL A 979 14.24 18.75 16.14
CA VAL A 979 15.11 17.81 16.87
C VAL A 979 16.34 17.44 16.02
N GLY A 980 16.16 17.20 14.71
CA GLY A 980 17.25 16.95 13.78
C GLY A 980 18.22 18.14 13.64
N ILE A 981 17.69 19.37 13.53
CA ILE A 981 18.51 20.60 13.47
C ILE A 981 19.26 20.82 14.79
N ALA A 982 18.59 20.62 15.93
CA ALA A 982 19.20 20.72 17.25
C ALA A 982 20.36 19.72 17.42
N LEU A 983 20.20 18.50 16.91
CA LEU A 983 21.27 17.49 16.91
C LEU A 983 22.46 17.92 16.04
N CYS A 984 22.23 18.50 14.86
CA CYS A 984 23.28 19.07 14.03
C CYS A 984 24.03 20.21 14.74
N ALA A 985 23.30 21.11 15.40
CA ALA A 985 23.89 22.21 16.17
C ALA A 985 24.71 21.69 17.37
N ALA A 986 24.19 20.69 18.09
CA ALA A 986 24.88 20.05 19.20
C ALA A 986 26.15 19.33 18.74
N LEU A 987 26.10 18.63 17.60
CA LEU A 987 27.27 18.00 16.97
C LEU A 987 28.34 19.03 16.60
N LEU A 988 27.95 20.16 15.99
CA LEU A 988 28.89 21.24 15.65
C LEU A 988 29.59 21.78 16.91
N LEU A 989 28.83 22.07 17.96
CA LEU A 989 29.37 22.50 19.25
C LEU A 989 30.30 21.45 19.86
N PHE A 990 29.93 20.17 19.80
CA PHE A 990 30.74 19.08 20.29
C PHE A 990 32.09 19.01 19.59
N VAL A 991 32.12 19.10 18.25
CA VAL A 991 33.36 19.08 17.46
C VAL A 991 34.25 20.29 17.78
N LEU A 992 33.66 21.47 17.99
CA LEU A 992 34.40 22.68 18.38
C LEU A 992 35.04 22.56 19.78
N LEU A 993 34.35 21.94 20.73
CA LEU A 993 34.83 21.75 22.11
C LEU A 993 35.86 20.63 22.23
N SER A 994 35.68 19.53 21.50
CA SER A 994 36.50 18.32 21.59
C SER A 994 37.80 18.37 20.76
N GLY A 995 37.98 19.38 19.89
CA GLY A 995 39.18 19.57 19.08
C GLY A 995 40.48 19.89 19.84
N LYS A 996 40.45 19.98 21.18
CA LYS A 996 41.61 20.36 22.01
C LYS A 996 42.35 19.20 22.70
N GLU A 997 41.81 17.97 22.69
CA GLU A 997 42.47 16.82 23.31
C GLU A 997 43.04 15.85 22.24
N ARG A 998 44.37 15.76 22.13
CA ARG A 998 45.02 14.67 21.40
C ARG A 998 44.87 13.39 22.23
N ALA A 999 44.13 12.42 21.69
CA ALA A 999 44.08 11.06 22.21
C ALA A 999 45.51 10.57 22.53
N VAL A 1000 45.68 9.95 23.69
CA VAL A 1000 46.95 9.30 24.08
C VAL A 1000 47.28 8.28 22.98
N ARG A 1001 48.34 8.54 22.21
CA ARG A 1001 48.92 7.53 21.33
C ARG A 1001 49.38 6.38 22.22
N SER A 1002 48.95 5.16 21.90
CA SER A 1002 49.58 3.94 22.37
C SER A 1002 51.05 3.93 21.91
N GLY A 1003 51.95 4.38 22.78
CA GLY A 1003 53.38 4.37 22.57
C GLY A 1003 54.06 3.88 23.83
N ASP A 1004 54.08 2.56 24.01
CA ASP A 1004 55.13 1.87 24.75
C ASP A 1004 55.16 0.40 24.32
N LYS A 1005 55.77 0.15 23.16
CA LYS A 1005 56.20 -1.17 22.68
C LYS A 1005 57.57 -1.05 21.97
N ASP A 1006 58.47 -0.23 22.53
CA ASP A 1006 59.90 -0.30 22.24
C ASP A 1006 60.60 -0.70 23.53
N GLY A 1007 60.54 -2.00 23.84
CA GLY A 1007 61.07 -2.54 25.08
C GLY A 1007 60.92 -4.05 25.21
N MET A 1008 61.15 -4.81 24.13
CA MET A 1008 61.64 -6.20 24.16
C MET A 1008 61.78 -6.67 22.71
N ALA A 1009 62.95 -6.40 22.14
CA ALA A 1009 63.51 -7.21 21.07
C ALA A 1009 64.28 -8.36 21.74
N ALA A 1010 63.71 -9.56 21.69
CA ALA A 1010 64.37 -10.88 21.68
C ALA A 1010 63.29 -11.95 21.44
#